data_AF-A0A6L9G435-F1
#
_entry.id   AF-A0A6L9G435-F1
#
_cell.length_a   1.000
_cell.length_b   1.000
_cell.length_c   1.000
_cell.angle_alpha   90.00
_cell.angle_beta   90.00
_cell.angle_gamma   90.00
#
_symmetry.space_group_name_H-M   'P 1'
#
loop_
_entity.id
_entity.type
_entity.pdbx_description
1 polymer ?
#
loop_
_entity_poly.entity_id
_entity_poly.type
_entity_poly.pdbx_seq_one_letter_code
_entity_poly.pdbx_strand_id
1 'polypeptide(L)'
;METARPYLIALDGRSGSGKSSLAALLANQLSKTASVAVLRLEDLYHGWDGLQAAQDLYSGLLEQLAHGRTASWLLWDWDADAPGDTASLDPAQVVIVEGVGAAHRQVRGLLDLSIWLQAPAGVRKQRALQRDGQTYAPHWERWAAQEDAYLSRDDVPRAADVVLDADSQRSPFEQLLGLSAFLPAGLRDLLPATTPASAAPPLAGHHPAPADAATLFEALAEGLEHAALLESTSHHLTDPLDRNKYSLIALAVGDAYPLLQASASGATVQRGGASLRLQPGFFESLQGLWPTAGTEPDNYPLPAWVGYLGYELKREVSAGTASGAEAARPDAGFFSPNIVLVINHRTGQMAIHAPARLRQWITEHLAEAGVQHRTALDLPPVEFVCADTEQGYKDKIARAQRQIYEGNTYEVCLTTELTAIAAQYSPFEAYCRMRTSSPAPFAHYLRMGGTEVASISPERFLSLGATGVLRAEPIKGTRPRGTSVQEDQALKQDLATSPKDRAENIMIVDLLRNDLSHHAVPGSVRVARLCAVESYATVHQMVSTIDAQLRDPALSAQALREAFPPGSMTGAPKLSTMQILDELEDRRERGLYSGAVGYLGADGSADFSVVIRTLVCDRTPDGGWKLCLGLGGAITADSVAQDEWDEVITKSVGVLSALGSKFPHPAVTAGKQRR
;
A
#
# COMPACT_ATOMS: atom_id res chain seq x y z
N MET A 1 7.08 43.33 -14.32
CA MET A 1 6.36 42.07 -14.54
C MET A 1 7.08 41.05 -13.69
N GLU A 2 6.46 40.51 -12.65
CA GLU A 2 7.04 39.37 -11.94
C GLU A 2 7.17 38.23 -12.95
N THR A 3 8.41 37.89 -13.29
CA THR A 3 8.72 36.67 -14.02
C THR A 3 8.30 35.50 -13.13
N ALA A 4 7.48 34.59 -13.65
CA ALA A 4 7.12 33.37 -12.93
C ALA A 4 8.39 32.67 -12.44
N ARG A 5 8.38 32.16 -11.20
CA ARG A 5 9.54 31.46 -10.63
C ARG A 5 9.96 30.31 -11.56
N PRO A 6 11.27 30.10 -11.79
CA PRO A 6 11.72 28.94 -12.56
C PRO A 6 11.43 27.64 -11.81
N TYR A 7 11.21 26.55 -12.56
CA TYR A 7 11.27 25.21 -12.00
C TYR A 7 12.72 24.79 -11.76
N LEU A 8 13.06 24.42 -10.54
CA LEU A 8 14.42 24.06 -10.13
C LEU A 8 14.55 22.53 -9.98
N ILE A 9 15.34 21.90 -10.85
CA ILE A 9 15.57 20.45 -10.86
C ILE A 9 17.04 20.17 -10.51
N ALA A 10 17.30 19.47 -9.41
CA ALA A 10 18.67 19.06 -9.05
C ALA A 10 18.94 17.60 -9.44
N LEU A 11 20.09 17.35 -10.06
CA LEU A 11 20.62 16.03 -10.36
C LEU A 11 21.89 15.81 -9.53
N ASP A 12 21.76 15.04 -8.46
CA ASP A 12 22.84 14.68 -7.54
C ASP A 12 23.19 13.18 -7.66
N GLY A 13 24.27 12.78 -7.02
CA GLY A 13 24.87 11.47 -7.13
C GLY A 13 26.38 11.59 -7.09
N ARG A 14 27.07 10.51 -6.68
CA ARG A 14 28.53 10.49 -6.64
C ARG A 14 29.17 10.66 -8.03
N SER A 15 30.42 11.07 -8.09
CA SER A 15 31.20 11.12 -9.33
C SER A 15 31.16 9.78 -10.06
N GLY A 16 30.98 9.83 -11.39
CA GLY A 16 30.80 8.66 -12.25
C GLY A 16 29.38 8.08 -12.32
N SER A 17 28.38 8.67 -11.65
CA SER A 17 26.99 8.16 -11.68
C SER A 17 26.21 8.46 -12.96
N GLY A 18 26.70 9.33 -13.84
CA GLY A 18 26.02 9.67 -15.11
C GLY A 18 25.13 10.92 -15.09
N LYS A 19 25.27 11.80 -14.07
CA LYS A 19 24.48 13.05 -13.92
C LYS A 19 24.47 13.90 -15.18
N SER A 20 25.64 14.25 -15.71
CA SER A 20 25.75 15.14 -16.88
C SER A 20 25.09 14.55 -18.14
N SER A 21 25.12 13.22 -18.31
CA SER A 21 24.41 12.55 -19.41
C SER A 21 22.90 12.64 -19.26
N LEU A 22 22.37 12.44 -18.03
CA LEU A 22 20.95 12.64 -17.76
C LEU A 22 20.54 14.11 -17.94
N ALA A 23 21.37 15.05 -17.46
CA ALA A 23 21.14 16.48 -17.59
C ALA A 23 20.95 16.89 -19.06
N ALA A 24 21.84 16.42 -19.94
CA ALA A 24 21.78 16.71 -21.37
C ALA A 24 20.50 16.14 -22.03
N LEU A 25 20.13 14.89 -21.72
CA LEU A 25 18.92 14.26 -22.25
C LEU A 25 17.65 14.96 -21.75
N LEU A 26 17.61 15.29 -20.46
CA LEU A 26 16.50 15.98 -19.83
C LEU A 26 16.35 17.40 -20.38
N ALA A 27 17.44 18.16 -20.49
CA ALA A 27 17.45 19.50 -21.07
C ALA A 27 16.93 19.48 -22.51
N ASN A 28 17.40 18.54 -23.34
CA ASN A 28 16.95 18.39 -24.72
C ASN A 28 15.44 18.07 -24.82
N GLN A 29 14.91 17.26 -23.89
CA GLN A 29 13.49 16.95 -23.87
C GLN A 29 12.63 18.14 -23.42
N LEU A 30 13.03 18.83 -22.34
CA LEU A 30 12.32 19.98 -21.79
C LEU A 30 12.37 21.21 -22.70
N SER A 31 13.46 21.37 -23.47
CA SER A 31 13.62 22.45 -24.44
C SER A 31 12.58 22.43 -25.58
N LYS A 32 11.82 21.34 -25.71
CA LYS A 32 10.71 21.24 -26.66
C LYS A 32 9.48 22.04 -26.23
N THR A 33 9.32 22.33 -24.94
CA THR A 33 8.11 22.92 -24.34
C THR A 33 8.39 24.12 -23.44
N ALA A 34 9.63 24.28 -22.95
CA ALA A 34 10.04 25.40 -22.10
C ALA A 34 11.48 25.82 -22.39
N SER A 35 11.84 27.06 -22.06
CA SER A 35 13.24 27.48 -22.01
C SER A 35 13.98 26.77 -20.86
N VAL A 36 15.20 26.29 -21.12
CA VAL A 36 16.00 25.53 -20.15
C VAL A 36 17.38 26.16 -19.99
N ALA A 37 17.81 26.30 -18.73
CA ALA A 37 19.16 26.67 -18.34
C ALA A 37 19.79 25.52 -17.55
N VAL A 38 21.09 25.29 -17.71
CA VAL A 38 21.82 24.23 -17.00
C VAL A 38 22.98 24.84 -16.21
N LEU A 39 22.99 24.66 -14.89
CA LEU A 39 24.10 25.00 -14.00
C LEU A 39 24.86 23.72 -13.66
N ARG A 40 26.16 23.67 -13.99
CA ARG A 40 27.01 22.52 -13.63
C ARG A 40 27.86 22.90 -12.43
N LEU A 41 27.74 22.16 -11.32
CA LEU A 41 28.50 22.46 -10.11
C LEU A 41 30.00 22.20 -10.28
N GLU A 42 30.41 21.47 -11.33
CA GLU A 42 31.82 21.35 -11.70
C GLU A 42 32.48 22.70 -12.01
N ASP A 43 31.70 23.67 -12.49
CA ASP A 43 32.16 25.04 -12.73
C ASP A 43 32.34 25.84 -11.41
N LEU A 44 31.90 25.28 -10.27
CA LEU A 44 31.99 25.87 -8.93
C LEU A 44 33.03 25.19 -8.02
N TYR A 45 33.56 24.02 -8.38
CA TYR A 45 34.56 23.33 -7.57
C TYR A 45 35.92 24.02 -7.68
N HIS A 46 36.30 24.77 -6.65
CA HIS A 46 37.61 25.43 -6.58
C HIS A 46 38.65 24.43 -6.09
N GLY A 47 39.31 23.76 -7.04
CA GLY A 47 40.32 22.75 -6.81
C GLY A 47 39.77 21.42 -6.26
N TRP A 48 40.68 20.50 -5.97
CA TRP A 48 40.33 19.12 -5.58
C TRP A 48 39.79 18.96 -4.16
N ASP A 49 39.78 20.00 -3.33
CA ASP A 49 39.13 20.03 -1.98
C ASP A 49 37.91 20.97 -1.93
N GLY A 50 37.41 21.41 -3.09
CA GLY A 50 36.45 22.49 -3.20
C GLY A 50 34.98 22.12 -2.95
N LEU A 51 34.64 20.86 -2.63
CA LEU A 51 33.23 20.42 -2.62
C LEU A 51 32.36 21.22 -1.65
N GLN A 52 32.81 21.42 -0.40
CA GLN A 52 32.04 22.19 0.59
C GLN A 52 31.91 23.67 0.19
N ALA A 53 33.02 24.29 -0.25
CA ALA A 53 33.00 25.69 -0.68
C ALA A 53 32.06 25.92 -1.87
N ALA A 54 32.01 24.95 -2.79
CA ALA A 54 31.09 24.98 -3.92
C ALA A 54 29.63 24.83 -3.48
N GLN A 55 29.33 24.00 -2.48
CA GLN A 55 27.97 23.90 -1.90
C GLN A 55 27.53 25.22 -1.27
N ASP A 56 28.43 25.88 -0.54
CA ASP A 56 28.16 27.17 0.10
C ASP A 56 27.91 28.27 -0.95
N LEU A 57 28.75 28.34 -1.99
CA LEU A 57 28.57 29.27 -3.12
C LEU A 57 27.25 28.98 -3.87
N TYR A 58 27.01 27.73 -4.22
CA TYR A 58 25.82 27.27 -4.92
C TYR A 58 24.54 27.67 -4.18
N SER A 59 24.50 27.55 -2.86
CA SER A 59 23.33 27.95 -2.06
C SER A 59 22.90 29.40 -2.33
N GLY A 60 23.87 30.32 -2.35
CA GLY A 60 23.62 31.72 -2.68
C GLY A 60 23.24 31.98 -4.14
N LEU A 61 23.76 31.17 -5.08
CA LEU A 61 23.39 31.26 -6.50
C LEU A 61 21.97 30.74 -6.76
N LEU A 62 21.60 29.62 -6.14
CA LEU A 62 20.27 29.04 -6.32
C LEU A 62 19.18 29.94 -5.75
N GLU A 63 19.42 30.61 -4.62
CA GLU A 63 18.50 31.63 -4.12
C GLU A 63 18.28 32.77 -5.13
N GLN A 64 19.30 33.19 -5.87
CA GLN A 64 19.14 34.22 -6.91
C GLN A 64 18.27 33.69 -8.05
N LEU A 65 18.58 32.50 -8.55
CA LEU A 65 17.84 31.84 -9.64
C LEU A 65 16.38 31.59 -9.25
N ALA A 66 16.10 31.11 -8.04
CA ALA A 66 14.75 30.90 -7.51
C ALA A 66 13.89 32.18 -7.55
N HIS A 67 14.52 33.35 -7.42
CA HIS A 67 13.86 34.67 -7.50
C HIS A 67 13.87 35.26 -8.93
N GLY A 68 14.24 34.48 -9.95
CA GLY A 68 14.30 34.95 -11.34
C GLY A 68 15.42 35.96 -11.59
N ARG A 69 16.50 35.96 -10.79
CA ARG A 69 17.66 36.84 -10.96
C ARG A 69 18.84 36.08 -11.60
N THR A 70 19.60 36.77 -12.44
CA THR A 70 20.87 36.29 -12.99
C THR A 70 21.84 35.96 -11.85
N ALA A 71 22.39 34.75 -11.86
CA ALA A 71 23.45 34.34 -10.95
C ALA A 71 24.81 34.55 -11.62
N SER A 72 25.83 34.98 -10.87
CA SER A 72 27.19 35.16 -11.40
C SER A 72 28.24 34.67 -10.41
N TRP A 73 29.31 34.04 -10.91
CA TRP A 73 30.37 33.44 -10.11
C TRP A 73 31.72 33.46 -10.86
N LEU A 74 32.80 33.17 -10.14
CA LEU A 74 34.14 33.01 -10.73
C LEU A 74 34.41 31.54 -11.06
N LEU A 75 34.83 31.29 -12.29
CA LEU A 75 35.33 29.98 -12.72
C LEU A 75 36.66 29.66 -12.06
N TRP A 76 36.98 28.38 -11.92
CA TRP A 76 38.29 27.93 -11.48
C TRP A 76 39.19 27.65 -12.67
N ASP A 77 40.38 28.25 -12.70
CA ASP A 77 41.44 27.88 -13.63
C ASP A 77 42.21 26.69 -13.05
N TRP A 78 42.00 25.50 -13.62
CA TRP A 78 42.62 24.26 -13.16
C TRP A 78 44.11 24.17 -13.46
N ASP A 79 44.62 24.93 -14.44
CA ASP A 79 46.04 24.96 -14.79
C ASP A 79 46.80 25.94 -13.87
N ALA A 80 46.17 27.07 -13.53
CA ALA A 80 46.74 28.09 -12.66
C ALA A 80 46.45 27.88 -11.16
N ASP A 81 45.51 26.98 -10.82
CA ASP A 81 45.00 26.74 -9.45
C ASP A 81 44.54 28.04 -8.77
N ALA A 82 43.79 28.86 -9.51
CA ALA A 82 43.33 30.19 -9.08
C ALA A 82 41.95 30.57 -9.68
N PRO A 83 41.25 31.59 -9.11
CA PRO A 83 40.04 32.12 -9.73
C PRO A 83 40.33 32.72 -11.12
N GLY A 84 39.52 32.32 -12.10
CA GLY A 84 39.57 32.78 -13.49
C GLY A 84 38.43 33.72 -13.85
N ASP A 85 37.89 33.56 -15.06
CA ASP A 85 36.87 34.44 -15.63
C ASP A 85 35.53 34.37 -14.86
N THR A 86 34.73 35.44 -14.99
CA THR A 86 33.37 35.47 -14.44
C THR A 86 32.40 34.78 -15.39
N ALA A 87 31.63 33.83 -14.87
CA ALA A 87 30.50 33.21 -15.55
C ALA A 87 29.17 33.73 -14.98
N SER A 88 28.11 33.68 -15.78
CA SER A 88 26.76 34.06 -15.37
C SER A 88 25.70 33.15 -15.99
N LEU A 89 24.59 32.96 -15.29
CA LEU A 89 23.44 32.20 -15.75
C LEU A 89 22.16 33.02 -15.57
N ASP A 90 21.51 33.34 -16.68
CA ASP A 90 20.16 33.91 -16.66
C ASP A 90 19.14 32.80 -16.41
N PRO A 91 18.17 33.00 -15.50
CA PRO A 91 17.17 31.98 -15.20
C PRO A 91 16.23 31.79 -16.39
N ALA A 92 16.07 30.54 -16.82
CA ALA A 92 15.08 30.11 -17.80
C ALA A 92 13.80 29.63 -17.09
N GLN A 93 12.78 29.20 -17.84
CA GLN A 93 11.57 28.61 -17.23
C GLN A 93 11.88 27.34 -16.41
N VAL A 94 12.90 26.58 -16.83
CA VAL A 94 13.43 25.44 -16.07
C VAL A 94 14.94 25.62 -15.90
N VAL A 95 15.43 25.47 -14.66
CA VAL A 95 16.85 25.42 -14.36
C VAL A 95 17.19 24.02 -13.87
N ILE A 96 18.08 23.35 -14.59
CA ILE A 96 18.65 22.06 -14.18
C ILE A 96 20.00 22.35 -13.51
N VAL A 97 20.17 21.90 -12.27
CA VAL A 97 21.46 21.92 -11.58
C VAL A 97 22.01 20.51 -11.53
N GLU A 98 23.23 20.29 -11.99
CA GLU A 98 23.85 18.96 -11.98
C GLU A 98 25.23 18.99 -11.33
N GLY A 99 25.48 18.01 -10.46
CA GLY A 99 26.77 17.87 -9.79
C GLY A 99 26.66 17.24 -8.40
N VAL A 100 27.80 16.86 -7.84
CA VAL A 100 27.88 16.36 -6.46
C VAL A 100 27.50 17.50 -5.51
N GLY A 101 26.48 17.31 -4.68
CA GLY A 101 25.98 18.37 -3.80
C GLY A 101 24.83 19.20 -4.36
N ALA A 102 24.31 18.87 -5.55
CA ALA A 102 23.20 19.59 -6.16
C ALA A 102 21.91 19.55 -5.32
N ALA A 103 21.72 18.51 -4.48
CA ALA A 103 20.53 18.32 -3.65
C ALA A 103 20.83 18.35 -2.13
N HIS A 104 21.92 19.03 -1.73
CA HIS A 104 22.29 19.14 -0.32
C HIS A 104 21.24 19.91 0.50
N ARG A 105 21.24 19.70 1.82
CA ARG A 105 20.19 20.14 2.73
C ARG A 105 19.78 21.62 2.64
N GLN A 106 20.73 22.53 2.47
CA GLN A 106 20.44 23.98 2.53
C GLN A 106 19.61 24.44 1.33
N VAL A 107 19.79 23.81 0.16
CA VAL A 107 19.06 24.16 -1.07
C VAL A 107 17.79 23.35 -1.29
N ARG A 108 17.64 22.19 -0.63
CA ARG A 108 16.56 21.23 -0.93
C ARG A 108 15.17 21.85 -0.84
N GLY A 109 14.94 22.78 0.09
CA GLY A 109 13.66 23.49 0.23
C GLY A 109 13.32 24.48 -0.90
N LEU A 110 14.29 24.81 -1.77
CA LEU A 110 14.09 25.64 -2.96
C LEU A 110 13.81 24.82 -4.21
N LEU A 111 14.10 23.51 -4.20
CA LEU A 111 13.97 22.64 -5.37
C LEU A 111 12.50 22.22 -5.59
N ASP A 112 12.11 22.13 -6.86
CA ASP A 112 10.84 21.52 -7.27
C ASP A 112 10.98 20.00 -7.49
N LEU A 113 12.20 19.54 -7.79
CA LEU A 113 12.53 18.12 -7.92
C LEU A 113 14.01 17.86 -7.64
N SER A 114 14.30 16.91 -6.76
CA SER A 114 15.64 16.39 -6.52
C SER A 114 15.76 14.93 -6.99
N ILE A 115 16.77 14.66 -7.81
CA ILE A 115 17.02 13.34 -8.39
C ILE A 115 18.40 12.85 -7.95
N TRP A 116 18.45 11.69 -7.31
CA TRP A 116 19.67 10.99 -6.95
C TRP A 116 19.97 9.85 -7.94
N LEU A 117 21.16 9.86 -8.55
CA LEU A 117 21.63 8.77 -9.40
C LEU A 117 22.51 7.82 -8.60
N GLN A 118 22.01 6.61 -8.40
CA GLN A 118 22.69 5.53 -7.70
C GLN A 118 23.50 4.67 -8.67
N ALA A 119 24.75 4.33 -8.32
CA ALA A 119 25.56 3.38 -9.07
C ALA A 119 26.62 2.71 -8.19
N PRO A 120 26.97 1.43 -8.42
CA PRO A 120 28.04 0.75 -7.68
C PRO A 120 29.38 1.46 -7.81
N ALA A 121 30.18 1.45 -6.73
CA ALA A 121 31.45 2.17 -6.67
C ALA A 121 32.44 1.76 -7.78
N GLY A 122 32.52 0.46 -8.10
CA GLY A 122 33.38 -0.06 -9.18
C GLY A 122 33.00 0.49 -10.55
N VAL A 123 31.70 0.48 -10.87
CA VAL A 123 31.15 1.01 -12.12
C VAL A 123 31.43 2.51 -12.25
N ARG A 124 31.19 3.27 -11.17
CA ARG A 124 31.48 4.72 -11.15
C ARG A 124 32.95 5.02 -11.40
N LYS A 125 33.87 4.31 -10.74
CA LYS A 125 35.32 4.48 -10.91
C LYS A 125 35.75 4.18 -12.34
N GLN A 126 35.24 3.09 -12.93
CA GLN A 126 35.52 2.74 -14.32
C GLN A 126 35.03 3.83 -15.29
N ARG A 127 33.80 4.32 -15.13
CA ARG A 127 33.22 5.39 -15.98
C ARG A 127 34.01 6.69 -15.87
N ALA A 128 34.41 7.09 -14.67
CA ALA A 128 35.20 8.30 -14.45
C ALA A 128 36.60 8.19 -15.07
N LEU A 129 37.29 7.07 -14.90
CA LEU A 129 38.61 6.84 -15.51
C LEU A 129 38.55 6.75 -17.04
N GLN A 130 37.47 6.22 -17.62
CA GLN A 130 37.27 6.21 -19.08
C GLN A 130 37.05 7.62 -19.65
N ARG A 131 36.37 8.50 -18.90
CA ARG A 131 36.09 9.88 -19.32
C ARG A 131 37.31 10.79 -19.15
N ASP A 132 37.93 10.77 -17.97
CA ASP A 132 38.91 11.78 -17.54
C ASP A 132 40.34 11.24 -17.40
N GLY A 133 40.55 9.93 -17.65
CA GLY A 133 41.87 9.31 -17.82
C GLY A 133 42.86 9.52 -16.67
N GLN A 134 44.09 9.92 -17.04
CA GLN A 134 45.24 10.09 -16.14
C GLN A 134 45.16 11.34 -15.25
N THR A 135 44.33 12.34 -15.59
CA THR A 135 44.21 13.59 -14.82
C THR A 135 43.37 13.39 -13.56
N TYR A 136 42.33 12.56 -13.62
CA TYR A 136 41.44 12.30 -12.48
C TYR A 136 41.95 11.16 -11.57
N ALA A 137 42.68 10.19 -12.14
CA ALA A 137 43.13 8.99 -11.43
C ALA A 137 43.90 9.27 -10.12
N PRO A 138 44.82 10.25 -10.04
CA PRO A 138 45.55 10.57 -8.81
C PRO A 138 44.67 11.21 -7.72
N HIS A 139 43.53 11.79 -8.10
CA HIS A 139 42.66 12.56 -7.22
C HIS A 139 41.36 11.81 -6.83
N TRP A 140 41.10 10.64 -7.41
CA TRP A 140 39.89 9.84 -7.14
C TRP A 140 39.64 9.63 -5.64
N GLU A 141 40.64 9.14 -4.91
CA GLU A 141 40.53 8.86 -3.47
C GLU A 141 40.25 10.16 -2.68
N ARG A 142 40.95 11.24 -3.01
CA ARG A 142 40.79 12.56 -2.38
C ARG A 142 39.38 13.13 -2.58
N TRP A 143 38.84 12.99 -3.79
CA TRP A 143 37.47 13.42 -4.08
C TRP A 143 36.43 12.52 -3.43
N ALA A 144 36.59 11.20 -3.51
CA ALA A 144 35.68 10.23 -2.89
C ALA A 144 35.56 10.43 -1.37
N ALA A 145 36.65 10.79 -0.69
CA ALA A 145 36.63 11.10 0.74
C ALA A 145 35.76 12.33 1.07
N GLN A 146 35.70 13.33 0.19
CA GLN A 146 34.80 14.48 0.36
C GLN A 146 33.34 14.11 0.11
N GLU A 147 33.07 13.25 -0.89
CA GLU A 147 31.72 12.71 -1.11
C GLU A 147 31.23 11.94 0.12
N ASP A 148 32.10 11.12 0.73
CA ASP A 148 31.80 10.39 1.96
C ASP A 148 31.53 11.35 3.12
N ALA A 149 32.37 12.39 3.29
CA ALA A 149 32.17 13.41 4.32
C ALA A 149 30.84 14.16 4.13
N TYR A 150 30.50 14.53 2.89
CA TYR A 150 29.21 15.15 2.54
C TYR A 150 28.04 14.23 2.91
N LEU A 151 28.05 12.99 2.43
CA LEU A 151 26.94 12.05 2.63
C LEU A 151 26.82 11.56 4.08
N SER A 152 27.91 11.62 4.87
CA SER A 152 27.85 11.35 6.31
C SER A 152 27.09 12.43 7.10
N ARG A 153 27.02 13.65 6.57
CA ARG A 153 26.32 14.79 7.19
C ARG A 153 24.91 14.96 6.65
N ASP A 154 24.67 14.53 5.40
CA ASP A 154 23.38 14.62 4.74
C ASP A 154 23.04 13.37 3.91
N ASP A 155 22.02 12.64 4.35
CA ASP A 155 21.51 11.45 3.66
C ASP A 155 20.63 11.83 2.46
N VAL A 156 21.29 12.39 1.45
CA VAL A 156 20.65 12.84 0.20
C VAL A 156 19.96 11.70 -0.55
N PRO A 157 20.52 10.48 -0.66
CA PRO A 157 19.82 9.36 -1.28
C PRO A 157 18.45 9.10 -0.65
N ARG A 158 18.36 9.13 0.69
CA ARG A 158 17.09 8.95 1.40
C ARG A 158 16.18 10.18 1.29
N ALA A 159 16.73 11.37 1.14
CA ALA A 159 15.95 12.61 1.12
C ALA A 159 15.50 13.05 -0.27
N ALA A 160 16.08 12.51 -1.34
CA ALA A 160 15.74 12.84 -2.72
C ALA A 160 14.30 12.46 -3.07
N ASP A 161 13.71 13.23 -3.98
CA ASP A 161 12.36 12.95 -4.49
C ASP A 161 12.39 11.74 -5.42
N VAL A 162 13.40 11.64 -6.29
CA VAL A 162 13.57 10.54 -7.23
C VAL A 162 14.91 9.85 -7.01
N VAL A 163 14.91 8.52 -6.97
CA VAL A 163 16.14 7.72 -7.02
C VAL A 163 16.13 6.89 -8.29
N LEU A 164 17.20 7.00 -9.07
CA LEU A 164 17.39 6.28 -10.33
C LEU A 164 18.59 5.33 -10.23
N ASP A 165 18.45 4.11 -10.75
CA ASP A 165 19.56 3.15 -10.83
C ASP A 165 20.32 3.35 -12.15
N ALA A 166 21.50 3.96 -12.07
CA ALA A 166 22.36 4.22 -13.22
C ALA A 166 23.18 3.02 -13.68
N ASP A 167 22.99 1.82 -13.11
CA ASP A 167 23.58 0.56 -13.56
C ASP A 167 22.53 -0.46 -14.04
N SER A 168 21.26 -0.06 -14.16
CA SER A 168 20.21 -0.94 -14.67
C SER A 168 20.21 -1.07 -16.20
N GLN A 169 19.44 -2.04 -16.72
CA GLN A 169 19.22 -2.21 -18.16
C GLN A 169 18.47 -1.02 -18.80
N ARG A 170 17.70 -0.25 -18.01
CA ARG A 170 17.02 0.95 -18.47
C ARG A 170 17.88 2.16 -18.17
N SER A 171 18.04 3.05 -19.13
CA SER A 171 18.76 4.31 -18.86
C SER A 171 18.04 5.13 -17.76
N PRO A 172 18.76 5.95 -16.98
CA PRO A 172 18.14 6.85 -16.00
C PRO A 172 17.04 7.74 -16.60
N PHE A 173 17.20 8.14 -17.86
CA PHE A 173 16.20 8.93 -18.56
C PHE A 173 14.91 8.14 -18.84
N GLU A 174 15.02 6.88 -19.30
CA GLU A 174 13.85 6.01 -19.48
C GLU A 174 13.15 5.69 -18.15
N GLN A 175 13.93 5.51 -17.08
CA GLN A 175 13.39 5.33 -15.73
C GLN A 175 12.58 6.57 -15.29
N LEU A 176 13.13 7.78 -15.44
CA LEU A 176 12.44 9.03 -15.13
C LEU A 176 11.16 9.19 -15.97
N LEU A 177 11.21 8.87 -17.26
CA LEU A 177 10.02 8.86 -18.13
C LEU A 177 8.98 7.81 -17.70
N GLY A 178 9.41 6.70 -17.10
CA GLY A 178 8.52 5.70 -16.52
C GLY A 178 7.79 6.18 -15.27
N LEU A 179 8.36 7.15 -14.56
CA LEU A 179 7.77 7.79 -13.36
C LEU A 179 7.03 9.10 -13.68
N SER A 180 7.08 9.60 -14.91
CA SER A 180 6.60 10.94 -15.25
C SER A 180 5.13 11.18 -14.92
N ALA A 181 4.29 10.14 -15.05
CA ALA A 181 2.86 10.21 -14.73
C ALA A 181 2.57 10.46 -13.23
N PHE A 182 3.54 10.20 -12.36
CA PHE A 182 3.44 10.36 -10.92
C PHE A 182 4.10 11.65 -10.41
N LEU A 183 4.79 12.39 -11.29
CA LEU A 183 5.43 13.66 -10.91
C LEU A 183 4.39 14.73 -10.57
N PRO A 184 4.77 15.76 -9.78
CA PRO A 184 3.92 16.92 -9.54
C PRO A 184 3.41 17.53 -10.85
N ALA A 185 2.16 18.01 -10.86
CA ALA A 185 1.46 18.42 -12.08
C ALA A 185 2.28 19.36 -12.98
N GLY A 186 2.93 20.38 -12.40
CA GLY A 186 3.75 21.33 -13.15
C GLY A 186 4.92 20.69 -13.92
N LEU A 187 5.59 19.68 -13.35
CA LEU A 187 6.68 18.95 -14.00
C LEU A 187 6.17 17.84 -14.92
N ARG A 188 5.06 17.20 -14.55
CA ARG A 188 4.39 16.18 -15.36
C ARG A 188 3.99 16.75 -16.72
N ASP A 189 3.49 17.97 -16.77
CA ASP A 189 3.03 18.61 -18.01
C ASP A 189 4.20 19.03 -18.94
N LEU A 190 5.42 19.12 -18.40
CA LEU A 190 6.63 19.45 -19.17
C LEU A 190 7.30 18.21 -19.79
N LEU A 191 7.03 17.02 -19.27
CA LEU A 191 7.57 15.75 -19.75
C LEU A 191 6.54 14.98 -20.59
N PRO A 192 6.97 14.20 -21.59
CA PRO A 192 6.04 13.41 -22.37
C PRO A 192 5.40 12.34 -21.48
N ALA A 193 4.06 12.29 -21.47
CA ALA A 193 3.34 11.20 -20.85
C ALA A 193 3.57 9.92 -21.67
N THR A 194 4.35 8.97 -21.14
CA THR A 194 4.65 7.71 -21.84
C THR A 194 3.60 6.64 -21.58
N THR A 195 2.88 6.71 -20.45
CA THR A 195 1.79 5.81 -20.05
C THR A 195 0.97 6.50 -18.95
N PRO A 196 -0.36 6.28 -18.84
CA PRO A 196 -1.12 6.71 -17.66
C PRO A 196 -0.53 6.13 -16.37
N ALA A 197 -0.69 6.82 -15.23
CA ALA A 197 -0.15 6.39 -13.93
C ALA A 197 -0.59 4.96 -13.56
N SER A 198 -1.83 4.60 -13.89
CA SER A 198 -2.27 3.21 -13.99
C SER A 198 -3.35 3.11 -15.06
N ALA A 199 -3.21 2.18 -16.00
CA ALA A 199 -4.26 1.85 -16.95
C ALA A 199 -4.59 0.39 -16.82
N ALA A 200 -5.88 0.05 -16.92
CA ALA A 200 -6.25 -1.34 -17.08
C ALA A 200 -5.60 -1.92 -18.34
N PRO A 201 -5.12 -3.18 -18.28
CA PRO A 201 -4.68 -3.84 -19.49
C PRO A 201 -5.85 -3.99 -20.49
N PRO A 202 -5.59 -3.90 -21.80
CA PRO A 202 -6.64 -4.02 -22.81
C PRO A 202 -7.17 -5.46 -22.89
N LEU A 203 -8.44 -5.61 -23.26
CA LEU A 203 -9.04 -6.92 -23.49
C LEU A 203 -8.23 -7.71 -24.55
N ALA A 204 -7.84 -8.92 -24.20
CA ALA A 204 -7.12 -9.86 -25.04
C ALA A 204 -8.03 -10.96 -25.59
N GLY A 205 -9.05 -11.37 -24.84
CA GLY A 205 -10.03 -12.37 -25.29
C GLY A 205 -10.97 -12.86 -24.18
N HIS A 206 -11.92 -13.72 -24.57
CA HIS A 206 -12.83 -14.42 -23.67
C HIS A 206 -12.61 -15.93 -23.74
N HIS A 207 -12.74 -16.58 -22.58
CA HIS A 207 -12.56 -18.02 -22.40
C HIS A 207 -13.65 -18.57 -21.49
N PRO A 208 -13.93 -19.89 -21.50
CA PRO A 208 -14.72 -20.52 -20.46
C PRO A 208 -14.10 -20.27 -19.08
N ALA A 209 -14.95 -20.10 -18.06
CA ALA A 209 -14.47 -20.01 -16.68
C ALA A 209 -13.72 -21.30 -16.27
N PRO A 210 -12.65 -21.20 -15.47
CA PRO A 210 -11.97 -22.37 -14.94
C PRO A 210 -12.89 -23.12 -13.97
N ALA A 211 -12.61 -24.40 -13.74
CA ALA A 211 -13.33 -25.17 -12.71
C ALA A 211 -13.07 -24.63 -11.29
N ASP A 212 -11.86 -24.13 -11.03
CA ASP A 212 -11.48 -23.51 -9.77
C ASP A 212 -10.50 -22.36 -10.00
N ALA A 213 -10.84 -21.18 -9.45
CA ALA A 213 -10.03 -19.97 -9.59
C ALA A 213 -8.69 -20.07 -8.85
N ALA A 214 -8.65 -20.76 -7.70
CA ALA A 214 -7.41 -20.92 -6.94
C ALA A 214 -6.40 -21.80 -7.68
N THR A 215 -6.84 -22.90 -8.29
CA THR A 215 -6.01 -23.75 -9.15
C THR A 215 -5.42 -22.96 -10.31
N LEU A 216 -6.24 -22.15 -11.00
CA LEU A 216 -5.75 -21.31 -12.09
C LEU A 216 -4.76 -20.25 -11.58
N PHE A 217 -5.03 -19.63 -10.43
CA PHE A 217 -4.14 -18.65 -9.82
C PHE A 217 -2.78 -19.27 -9.47
N GLU A 218 -2.74 -20.46 -8.86
CA GLU A 218 -1.49 -21.15 -8.48
C GLU A 218 -0.58 -21.36 -9.69
N ALA A 219 -1.15 -21.84 -10.80
CA ALA A 219 -0.42 -22.09 -12.03
C ALA A 219 0.10 -20.78 -12.68
N LEU A 220 -0.69 -19.71 -12.68
CA LEU A 220 -0.32 -18.45 -13.33
C LEU A 220 0.59 -17.56 -12.46
N ALA A 221 0.50 -17.69 -11.13
CA ALA A 221 1.23 -16.85 -10.20
C ALA A 221 2.57 -17.45 -9.77
N GLU A 222 2.94 -18.64 -10.25
CA GLU A 222 4.23 -19.25 -9.94
C GLU A 222 5.39 -18.33 -10.30
N GLY A 223 6.33 -18.13 -9.36
CA GLY A 223 7.49 -17.26 -9.55
C GLY A 223 7.24 -15.76 -9.58
N LEU A 224 5.98 -15.29 -9.56
CA LEU A 224 5.67 -13.86 -9.51
C LEU A 224 5.81 -13.33 -8.08
N GLU A 225 6.41 -12.14 -7.94
CA GLU A 225 6.53 -11.43 -6.66
C GLU A 225 5.22 -10.73 -6.25
N HIS A 226 4.44 -10.27 -7.23
CA HIS A 226 3.19 -9.55 -7.00
C HIS A 226 2.06 -10.20 -7.79
N ALA A 227 1.10 -10.77 -7.06
CA ALA A 227 -0.07 -11.43 -7.61
C ALA A 227 -1.21 -11.41 -6.59
N ALA A 228 -2.44 -11.34 -7.07
CA ALA A 228 -3.62 -11.34 -6.21
C ALA A 228 -4.75 -12.19 -6.81
N LEU A 229 -5.43 -12.91 -5.93
CA LEU A 229 -6.73 -13.54 -6.18
C LEU A 229 -7.74 -12.88 -5.26
N LEU A 230 -8.70 -12.14 -5.83
CA LEU A 230 -9.83 -11.56 -5.11
C LEU A 230 -11.06 -12.34 -5.52
N GLU A 231 -11.68 -13.11 -4.62
CA GLU A 231 -12.75 -14.02 -5.01
C GLU A 231 -13.93 -14.07 -4.05
N SER A 232 -15.11 -14.18 -4.64
CA SER A 232 -16.31 -14.60 -3.93
C SER A 232 -16.40 -16.13 -3.91
N THR A 233 -15.78 -16.75 -2.91
CA THR A 233 -15.82 -18.21 -2.71
C THR A 233 -17.22 -18.74 -2.40
N SER A 234 -18.13 -17.85 -1.99
CA SER A 234 -19.54 -18.15 -1.73
C SER A 234 -20.49 -17.93 -2.92
N HIS A 235 -19.99 -17.86 -4.17
CA HIS A 235 -20.79 -17.67 -5.40
C HIS A 235 -21.88 -18.70 -5.68
N HIS A 236 -21.80 -19.88 -5.09
CA HIS A 236 -22.86 -20.89 -5.16
C HIS A 236 -24.02 -20.61 -4.17
N LEU A 237 -23.84 -19.68 -3.22
CA LEU A 237 -24.87 -19.27 -2.26
C LEU A 237 -25.70 -18.12 -2.83
N THR A 238 -26.97 -18.07 -2.43
CA THR A 238 -27.84 -16.94 -2.75
C THR A 238 -27.39 -15.70 -1.99
N ASP A 239 -27.10 -14.62 -2.69
CA ASP A 239 -26.74 -13.34 -2.11
C ASP A 239 -27.71 -12.25 -2.54
N PRO A 240 -28.52 -11.68 -1.63
CA PRO A 240 -29.49 -10.63 -1.97
C PRO A 240 -28.83 -9.32 -2.44
N LEU A 241 -27.53 -9.14 -2.19
CA LEU A 241 -26.78 -7.94 -2.55
C LEU A 241 -25.89 -8.10 -3.79
N ASP A 242 -25.93 -9.29 -4.43
CA ASP A 242 -25.13 -9.60 -5.61
C ASP A 242 -23.61 -9.36 -5.45
N ARG A 243 -23.06 -9.59 -4.24
CA ARG A 243 -21.62 -9.50 -3.97
C ARG A 243 -20.87 -10.65 -4.63
N ASN A 244 -21.49 -11.83 -4.72
CA ASN A 244 -20.82 -13.05 -5.14
C ASN A 244 -20.71 -13.29 -6.66
N LYS A 245 -20.51 -12.24 -7.45
CA LYS A 245 -20.62 -12.31 -8.91
C LYS A 245 -19.30 -12.64 -9.62
N TYR A 246 -18.17 -12.18 -9.09
CA TYR A 246 -16.89 -12.22 -9.78
C TYR A 246 -15.76 -12.82 -8.93
N SER A 247 -14.79 -13.42 -9.61
CA SER A 247 -13.43 -13.60 -9.08
C SER A 247 -12.44 -12.91 -10.01
N LEU A 248 -11.40 -12.29 -9.44
CA LEU A 248 -10.38 -11.53 -10.14
C LEU A 248 -9.02 -12.15 -9.86
N ILE A 249 -8.27 -12.45 -10.91
CA ILE A 249 -6.84 -12.79 -10.82
C ILE A 249 -6.07 -11.62 -11.42
N ALA A 250 -5.23 -10.99 -10.60
CA ALA A 250 -4.41 -9.85 -10.99
C ALA A 250 -2.93 -10.25 -10.88
N LEU A 251 -2.19 -10.14 -11.99
CA LEU A 251 -0.80 -10.59 -12.10
C LEU A 251 0.10 -9.45 -12.55
N ALA A 252 1.28 -9.37 -11.95
CA ALA A 252 2.31 -8.42 -12.32
C ALA A 252 3.53 -9.18 -12.87
N VAL A 253 3.61 -9.27 -14.20
CA VAL A 253 4.70 -9.97 -14.89
C VAL A 253 5.84 -9.00 -15.24
N GLY A 254 7.08 -9.39 -14.94
CA GLY A 254 8.29 -8.58 -15.18
C GLY A 254 8.62 -7.60 -14.04
N ASP A 255 9.34 -6.52 -14.35
CA ASP A 255 9.83 -5.51 -13.39
C ASP A 255 9.29 -4.09 -13.67
N ALA A 256 8.44 -3.96 -14.69
CA ALA A 256 8.06 -2.68 -15.30
C ALA A 256 6.74 -2.10 -14.78
N TYR A 257 6.10 -2.77 -13.82
CA TYR A 257 4.83 -2.35 -13.25
C TYR A 257 5.04 -1.38 -12.08
N PRO A 258 4.15 -0.38 -11.92
CA PRO A 258 4.14 0.47 -10.75
C PRO A 258 3.82 -0.28 -9.45
N LEU A 259 4.56 0.04 -8.39
CA LEU A 259 4.29 -0.30 -7.00
C LEU A 259 4.07 0.99 -6.22
N LEU A 260 2.93 1.14 -5.56
CA LEU A 260 2.63 2.25 -4.67
C LEU A 260 2.69 1.74 -3.23
N GLN A 261 3.54 2.35 -2.41
CA GLN A 261 3.75 1.94 -1.01
C GLN A 261 3.69 3.15 -0.08
N ALA A 262 3.25 2.95 1.16
CA ALA A 262 3.38 3.95 2.22
C ALA A 262 3.95 3.33 3.48
N SER A 263 4.83 4.08 4.16
CA SER A 263 5.32 3.76 5.50
C SER A 263 5.24 5.00 6.38
N ALA A 264 5.74 4.92 7.61
CA ALA A 264 5.88 6.10 8.48
C ALA A 264 6.74 7.22 7.84
N SER A 265 7.59 6.88 6.86
CA SER A 265 8.46 7.84 6.16
C SER A 265 7.80 8.55 4.97
N GLY A 266 6.55 8.20 4.65
CA GLY A 266 5.78 8.76 3.53
C GLY A 266 5.40 7.72 2.49
N ALA A 267 4.84 8.20 1.37
CA ALA A 267 4.42 7.37 0.25
C ALA A 267 5.47 7.39 -0.87
N THR A 268 5.62 6.27 -1.58
CA THR A 268 6.54 6.12 -2.71
C THR A 268 5.88 5.35 -3.85
N VAL A 269 6.28 5.66 -5.08
CA VAL A 269 6.01 4.85 -6.26
C VAL A 269 7.32 4.30 -6.78
N GLN A 270 7.37 2.98 -7.00
CA GLN A 270 8.52 2.32 -7.62
C GLN A 270 8.13 1.75 -8.98
N ARG A 271 9.06 1.81 -9.93
CA ARG A 271 8.90 1.21 -11.27
C ARG A 271 10.26 0.96 -11.90
N GLY A 272 10.56 -0.29 -12.26
CA GLY A 272 11.78 -0.62 -13.01
C GLY A 272 13.08 -0.21 -12.33
N GLY A 273 13.18 -0.43 -11.01
CA GLY A 273 14.35 -0.07 -10.21
C GLY A 273 14.43 1.40 -9.78
N ALA A 274 13.60 2.27 -10.33
CA ALA A 274 13.49 3.66 -9.90
C ALA A 274 12.41 3.86 -8.85
N SER A 275 12.59 4.86 -7.99
CA SER A 275 11.60 5.26 -6.99
C SER A 275 11.32 6.77 -7.04
N LEU A 276 10.09 7.14 -6.72
CA LEU A 276 9.61 8.51 -6.54
C LEU A 276 8.94 8.61 -5.18
N ARG A 277 9.33 9.57 -4.35
CA ARG A 277 8.63 9.96 -3.14
C ARG A 277 7.44 10.86 -3.48
N LEU A 278 6.31 10.57 -2.85
CA LEU A 278 5.09 11.37 -2.94
C LEU A 278 4.96 12.22 -1.67
N GLN A 279 4.43 13.44 -1.80
CA GLN A 279 4.19 14.40 -0.72
C GLN A 279 2.80 15.01 -0.89
N PRO A 280 2.05 15.31 0.20
CA PRO A 280 2.42 15.28 1.62
C PRO A 280 2.06 13.98 2.40
N GLY A 281 1.27 13.05 1.84
CA GLY A 281 0.86 11.79 2.51
C GLY A 281 0.22 10.79 1.55
N PHE A 282 -0.02 9.54 1.96
CA PHE A 282 -0.55 8.49 1.09
C PHE A 282 -1.94 8.83 0.53
N PHE A 283 -2.93 9.16 1.38
CA PHE A 283 -4.30 9.40 0.91
C PHE A 283 -4.40 10.64 -0.01
N GLU A 284 -3.62 11.68 0.27
CA GLU A 284 -3.56 12.87 -0.58
C GLU A 284 -2.88 12.55 -1.91
N SER A 285 -1.80 11.78 -1.89
CA SER A 285 -1.14 11.33 -3.12
C SER A 285 -2.05 10.41 -3.93
N LEU A 286 -2.84 9.57 -3.25
CA LEU A 286 -3.80 8.68 -3.88
C LEU A 286 -4.86 9.44 -4.67
N GLN A 287 -5.23 10.66 -4.26
CA GLN A 287 -6.15 11.51 -5.03
C GLN A 287 -5.63 11.77 -6.46
N GLY A 288 -4.34 12.08 -6.60
CA GLY A 288 -3.70 12.32 -7.90
C GLY A 288 -3.50 11.04 -8.73
N LEU A 289 -3.58 9.88 -8.09
CA LEU A 289 -3.39 8.56 -8.70
C LEU A 289 -4.69 7.76 -8.85
N TRP A 290 -5.80 8.27 -8.32
CA TRP A 290 -7.09 7.61 -8.41
C TRP A 290 -7.51 7.53 -9.87
N PRO A 291 -7.78 6.33 -10.41
CA PRO A 291 -8.15 6.19 -11.81
C PRO A 291 -9.39 7.01 -12.13
N THR A 292 -9.36 7.76 -13.22
CA THR A 292 -10.53 8.49 -13.73
C THR A 292 -11.18 7.69 -14.85
N ALA A 293 -12.51 7.71 -14.91
CA ALA A 293 -13.29 6.98 -15.91
C ALA A 293 -12.72 7.08 -17.34
N GLY A 294 -12.20 5.95 -17.84
CA GLY A 294 -11.96 5.72 -19.27
C GLY A 294 -13.25 5.38 -20.01
N THR A 295 -13.27 5.54 -21.33
CA THR A 295 -14.49 5.59 -22.17
C THR A 295 -15.30 4.31 -22.35
N GLU A 296 -14.96 3.15 -21.76
CA GLU A 296 -15.88 2.00 -21.81
C GLU A 296 -15.89 1.21 -20.49
N PRO A 297 -17.04 1.15 -19.79
CA PRO A 297 -17.24 0.14 -18.79
C PRO A 297 -17.45 -1.19 -19.52
N ASP A 298 -16.42 -2.02 -19.54
CA ASP A 298 -16.68 -3.44 -19.40
C ASP A 298 -17.59 -3.60 -18.17
N ASN A 299 -18.73 -4.29 -18.31
CA ASN A 299 -19.78 -4.41 -17.28
C ASN A 299 -19.34 -5.26 -16.05
N TYR A 300 -18.06 -5.25 -15.69
CA TYR A 300 -17.43 -6.03 -14.64
C TYR A 300 -16.23 -5.28 -14.03
N PRO A 301 -15.85 -5.59 -12.78
CA PRO A 301 -14.75 -4.91 -12.11
C PRO A 301 -13.40 -5.21 -12.77
N LEU A 302 -12.65 -4.16 -13.11
CA LEU A 302 -11.34 -4.24 -13.75
C LEU A 302 -10.30 -3.42 -12.96
N PRO A 303 -9.50 -4.06 -12.10
CA PRO A 303 -8.47 -3.39 -11.29
C PRO A 303 -7.38 -2.69 -12.11
N ALA A 304 -7.11 -1.43 -11.77
CA ALA A 304 -5.90 -0.70 -12.13
C ALA A 304 -4.82 -0.76 -11.04
N TRP A 305 -5.25 -0.91 -9.78
CA TRP A 305 -4.41 -1.18 -8.61
C TRP A 305 -5.04 -2.27 -7.75
N VAL A 306 -4.23 -3.16 -7.20
CA VAL A 306 -4.65 -4.17 -6.23
C VAL A 306 -3.71 -4.12 -5.03
N GLY A 307 -4.24 -4.20 -3.82
CA GLY A 307 -3.42 -4.03 -2.64
C GLY A 307 -4.18 -3.95 -1.31
N TYR A 308 -3.50 -3.36 -0.33
CA TYR A 308 -3.97 -3.26 1.03
C TYR A 308 -3.67 -1.89 1.67
N LEU A 309 -4.46 -1.59 2.70
CA LEU A 309 -4.30 -0.49 3.65
C LEU A 309 -4.18 -1.11 5.04
N GLY A 310 -3.02 -1.05 5.66
CA GLY A 310 -2.78 -1.46 7.04
C GLY A 310 -3.36 -0.47 8.05
N TYR A 311 -3.78 -0.97 9.20
CA TYR A 311 -4.44 -0.22 10.27
C TYR A 311 -3.63 1.01 10.74
N GLU A 312 -2.29 0.91 10.77
CA GLU A 312 -1.43 2.02 11.22
C GLU A 312 -1.43 3.23 10.27
N LEU A 313 -1.99 3.08 9.07
CA LEU A 313 -2.27 4.22 8.18
C LEU A 313 -3.29 5.20 8.80
N LYS A 314 -3.97 4.81 9.90
CA LYS A 314 -4.82 5.70 10.73
C LYS A 314 -4.12 6.98 11.19
N ARG A 315 -2.78 7.01 11.21
CA ARG A 315 -1.98 8.22 11.47
C ARG A 315 -2.23 9.36 10.49
N GLU A 316 -2.67 9.06 9.26
CA GLU A 316 -3.01 10.08 8.27
C GLU A 316 -4.45 10.62 8.43
N VAL A 317 -5.25 9.95 9.27
CA VAL A 317 -6.65 10.30 9.57
C VAL A 317 -6.77 10.99 10.93
N SER A 318 -5.93 10.64 11.90
CA SER A 318 -5.89 11.25 13.23
C SER A 318 -4.82 12.34 13.34
N ALA A 319 -5.07 13.38 14.14
CA ALA A 319 -4.10 14.47 14.38
C ALA A 319 -2.90 14.08 15.28
N GLY A 320 -2.63 12.78 15.44
CA GLY A 320 -1.62 12.22 16.34
C GLY A 320 -0.34 11.84 15.60
N THR A 321 0.80 12.27 16.14
CA THR A 321 2.14 11.94 15.65
C THR A 321 2.40 10.44 15.69
N ALA A 322 2.52 9.78 14.53
CA ALA A 322 3.13 8.47 14.45
C ALA A 322 4.64 8.61 14.20
N SER A 323 5.42 8.66 15.28
CA SER A 323 6.81 8.23 15.24
C SER A 323 6.86 6.74 15.59
N GLY A 324 6.46 5.90 14.63
CA GLY A 324 6.74 4.46 14.68
C GLY A 324 8.15 4.20 14.17
N ALA A 325 8.81 3.16 14.67
CA ALA A 325 9.98 2.62 13.99
C ALA A 325 9.55 2.15 12.58
N GLU A 326 10.48 2.15 11.62
CA GLU A 326 10.18 1.67 10.28
C GLU A 326 9.82 0.17 10.35
N ALA A 327 8.53 -0.15 10.14
CA ALA A 327 8.03 -1.50 10.19
C ALA A 327 8.64 -2.36 9.07
N ALA A 328 8.72 -3.68 9.29
CA ALA A 328 9.27 -4.62 8.31
C ALA A 328 8.46 -4.66 6.98
N ARG A 329 7.22 -4.19 7.00
CA ARG A 329 6.31 -4.09 5.85
C ARG A 329 5.76 -2.67 5.71
N PRO A 330 5.42 -2.22 4.50
CA PRO A 330 4.66 -1.00 4.31
C PRO A 330 3.29 -1.02 5.00
N ASP A 331 2.80 0.14 5.42
CA ASP A 331 1.45 0.33 5.95
C ASP A 331 0.40 0.45 4.85
N ALA A 332 0.81 0.70 3.61
CA ALA A 332 -0.04 0.50 2.44
C ALA A 332 0.82 -0.06 1.31
N GLY A 333 0.25 -0.95 0.49
CA GLY A 333 0.95 -1.55 -0.62
C GLY A 333 -0.01 -1.91 -1.74
N PHE A 334 0.21 -1.34 -2.91
CA PHE A 334 -0.55 -1.61 -4.13
C PHE A 334 0.39 -1.87 -5.30
N PHE A 335 0.05 -2.83 -6.14
CA PHE A 335 0.69 -3.01 -7.43
C PHE A 335 -0.32 -2.77 -8.56
N SER A 336 0.17 -2.27 -9.69
CA SER A 336 -0.64 -2.15 -10.90
C SER A 336 -0.48 -3.41 -11.76
N PRO A 337 -1.50 -4.28 -11.87
CA PRO A 337 -1.39 -5.51 -12.64
C PRO A 337 -1.27 -5.20 -14.14
N ASN A 338 -0.46 -5.99 -14.84
CA ASN A 338 -0.38 -5.94 -16.30
C ASN A 338 -1.14 -7.09 -16.97
N ILE A 339 -1.62 -8.07 -16.20
CA ILE A 339 -2.58 -9.07 -16.65
C ILE A 339 -3.71 -9.14 -15.60
N VAL A 340 -4.96 -9.10 -16.07
CA VAL A 340 -6.14 -9.29 -15.22
C VAL A 340 -7.07 -10.31 -15.87
N LEU A 341 -7.51 -11.30 -15.11
CA LEU A 341 -8.55 -12.24 -15.52
C LEU A 341 -9.78 -11.98 -14.66
N VAL A 342 -10.94 -11.82 -15.31
CA VAL A 342 -12.22 -11.57 -14.66
C VAL A 342 -13.15 -12.75 -14.91
N ILE A 343 -13.38 -13.56 -13.88
CA ILE A 343 -14.24 -14.73 -13.92
C ILE A 343 -15.65 -14.31 -13.48
N ASN A 344 -16.64 -14.51 -14.36
CA ASN A 344 -18.04 -14.26 -14.07
C ASN A 344 -18.75 -15.58 -13.75
N HIS A 345 -19.07 -15.78 -12.49
CA HIS A 345 -19.69 -17.02 -11.99
C HIS A 345 -21.12 -17.23 -12.50
N ARG A 346 -21.79 -16.16 -12.95
CA ARG A 346 -23.16 -16.25 -13.48
C ARG A 346 -23.21 -16.71 -14.93
N THR A 347 -22.24 -16.29 -15.73
CA THR A 347 -22.19 -16.63 -17.16
C THR A 347 -21.28 -17.82 -17.45
N GLY A 348 -20.44 -18.22 -16.50
CA GLY A 348 -19.42 -19.25 -16.72
C GLY A 348 -18.36 -18.80 -17.74
N GLN A 349 -18.13 -17.50 -17.86
CA GLN A 349 -17.16 -16.90 -18.78
C GLN A 349 -16.05 -16.18 -18.01
N MET A 350 -14.87 -16.15 -18.61
CA MET A 350 -13.70 -15.43 -18.13
C MET A 350 -13.22 -14.45 -19.20
N ALA A 351 -13.07 -13.18 -18.85
CA ALA A 351 -12.42 -12.18 -19.69
C ALA A 351 -10.94 -12.09 -19.30
N ILE A 352 -10.05 -11.94 -20.29
CA ILE A 352 -8.61 -11.81 -20.07
C ILE A 352 -8.14 -10.48 -20.63
N HIS A 353 -7.48 -9.69 -19.80
CA HIS A 353 -6.90 -8.41 -20.12
C HIS A 353 -5.38 -8.50 -20.06
N ALA A 354 -4.70 -8.21 -21.17
CA ALA A 354 -3.25 -8.23 -21.25
C ALA A 354 -2.75 -7.33 -22.39
N PRO A 355 -1.65 -6.57 -22.20
CA PRO A 355 -1.02 -5.82 -23.27
C PRO A 355 -0.48 -6.77 -24.34
N ALA A 356 -0.37 -6.28 -25.58
CA ALA A 356 0.06 -7.09 -26.73
C ALA A 356 1.33 -7.91 -26.47
N ARG A 357 2.32 -7.31 -25.79
CA ARG A 357 3.60 -7.95 -25.43
C ARG A 357 3.49 -9.16 -24.49
N LEU A 358 2.39 -9.30 -23.74
CA LEU A 358 2.17 -10.41 -22.79
C LEU A 358 1.11 -11.41 -23.27
N ARG A 359 0.50 -11.20 -24.45
CA ARG A 359 -0.55 -12.09 -24.97
C ARG A 359 -0.05 -13.50 -25.23
N GLN A 360 1.17 -13.64 -25.74
CA GLN A 360 1.78 -14.94 -25.94
C GLN A 360 2.01 -15.65 -24.60
N TRP A 361 2.62 -14.95 -23.64
CA TRP A 361 2.88 -15.48 -22.30
C TRP A 361 1.61 -16.05 -21.65
N ILE A 362 0.51 -15.29 -21.62
CA ILE A 362 -0.73 -15.77 -20.99
C ILE A 362 -1.35 -16.94 -21.75
N THR A 363 -1.27 -16.95 -23.09
CA THR A 363 -1.81 -18.05 -23.90
C THR A 363 -1.09 -19.37 -23.60
N GLU A 364 0.24 -19.33 -23.50
CA GLU A 364 1.07 -20.50 -23.18
C GLU A 364 0.78 -21.01 -21.76
N HIS A 365 0.74 -20.13 -20.76
CA HIS A 365 0.51 -20.54 -19.37
C HIS A 365 -0.92 -21.04 -19.14
N LEU A 366 -1.92 -20.53 -19.86
CA LEU A 366 -3.30 -21.07 -19.81
C LEU A 366 -3.41 -22.48 -20.39
N ALA A 367 -2.67 -22.76 -21.46
CA ALA A 367 -2.65 -24.09 -22.07
C ALA A 367 -2.03 -25.11 -21.11
N GLU A 368 -0.99 -24.73 -20.38
CA GLU A 368 -0.37 -25.56 -19.35
C GLU A 368 -1.28 -25.73 -18.12
N ALA A 369 -1.88 -24.64 -17.63
CA ALA A 369 -2.80 -24.67 -16.49
C ALA A 369 -4.04 -25.55 -16.75
N GLY A 370 -4.54 -25.60 -17.99
CA GLY A 370 -5.68 -26.46 -18.36
C GLY A 370 -5.39 -27.96 -18.32
N VAL A 371 -4.12 -28.36 -18.27
CA VAL A 371 -3.67 -29.76 -18.18
C VAL A 371 -3.32 -30.15 -16.74
N GLN A 372 -2.98 -29.18 -15.90
CA GLN A 372 -2.52 -29.43 -14.53
C GLN A 372 -3.68 -29.54 -13.53
N HIS A 373 -3.61 -30.55 -12.68
CA HIS A 373 -4.43 -30.65 -11.48
C HIS A 373 -3.61 -30.20 -10.27
N ARG A 374 -4.18 -29.31 -9.46
CA ARG A 374 -3.60 -28.95 -8.17
C ARG A 374 -3.44 -30.18 -7.29
N THR A 375 -2.24 -30.39 -6.78
CA THR A 375 -1.98 -31.38 -5.72
C THR A 375 -1.93 -30.64 -4.40
N ALA A 376 -2.87 -30.92 -3.50
CA ALA A 376 -2.88 -30.30 -2.18
C ALA A 376 -1.58 -30.62 -1.44
N LEU A 377 -0.94 -29.58 -0.91
CA LEU A 377 0.29 -29.75 -0.13
C LEU A 377 -0.07 -30.15 1.30
N ASP A 378 0.81 -30.94 1.92
CA ASP A 378 0.73 -31.09 3.36
C ASP A 378 1.14 -29.77 4.03
N LEU A 379 0.38 -29.37 5.04
CA LEU A 379 0.60 -28.13 5.77
C LEU A 379 0.85 -28.54 7.22
N PRO A 380 2.12 -28.50 7.68
CA PRO A 380 2.46 -28.93 9.02
C PRO A 380 1.69 -28.07 10.03
N PRO A 381 1.15 -28.66 11.11
CA PRO A 381 0.55 -27.91 12.20
C PRO A 381 1.56 -26.92 12.77
N VAL A 382 1.09 -25.70 13.07
CA VAL A 382 1.93 -24.65 13.63
C VAL A 382 1.45 -24.33 15.04
N GLU A 383 2.39 -24.21 15.97
CA GLU A 383 2.09 -23.79 17.33
C GLU A 383 2.10 -22.27 17.42
N PHE A 384 0.93 -21.69 17.66
CA PHE A 384 0.77 -20.25 17.85
C PHE A 384 1.02 -19.86 19.30
N VAL A 385 1.46 -18.62 19.51
CA VAL A 385 1.56 -17.97 20.81
C VAL A 385 0.65 -16.75 20.80
N CYS A 386 -0.16 -16.59 21.84
CA CYS A 386 -1.02 -15.43 22.02
C CYS A 386 -0.24 -14.28 22.68
N ALA A 387 -0.37 -13.07 22.16
CA ALA A 387 0.24 -11.87 22.71
C ALA A 387 -0.25 -11.59 24.14
N ASP A 388 -1.52 -11.92 24.43
CA ASP A 388 -2.12 -11.74 25.75
C ASP A 388 -2.34 -13.07 26.47
N THR A 389 -2.19 -13.02 27.79
CA THR A 389 -2.81 -14.03 28.67
C THR A 389 -4.29 -13.72 28.84
N GLU A 390 -5.08 -14.73 29.23
CA GLU A 390 -6.50 -14.53 29.56
C GLU A 390 -6.70 -13.40 30.59
N GLN A 391 -5.92 -13.40 31.67
CA GLN A 391 -6.04 -12.36 32.69
C GLN A 391 -5.61 -10.99 32.14
N GLY A 392 -4.52 -10.92 31.37
CA GLY A 392 -4.06 -9.67 30.76
C GLY A 392 -5.11 -9.07 29.82
N TYR A 393 -5.78 -9.89 29.02
CA TYR A 393 -6.86 -9.42 28.15
C TYR A 393 -8.08 -8.94 28.96
N LYS A 394 -8.47 -9.64 30.03
CA LYS A 394 -9.55 -9.20 30.94
C LYS A 394 -9.22 -7.89 31.64
N ASP A 395 -7.96 -7.67 32.02
CA ASP A 395 -7.52 -6.41 32.63
C ASP A 395 -7.62 -5.25 31.61
N LYS A 396 -7.34 -5.51 30.33
CA LYS A 396 -7.55 -4.56 29.23
C LYS A 396 -9.04 -4.26 29.03
N ILE A 397 -9.93 -5.25 29.12
CA ILE A 397 -11.38 -5.05 29.09
C ILE A 397 -11.82 -4.12 30.23
N ALA A 398 -11.36 -4.37 31.46
CA ALA A 398 -11.70 -3.54 32.60
C ALA A 398 -11.20 -2.09 32.44
N ARG A 399 -10.03 -1.89 31.81
CA ARG A 399 -9.52 -0.55 31.42
C ARG A 399 -10.40 0.10 30.35
N ALA A 400 -10.81 -0.65 29.33
CA ALA A 400 -11.70 -0.16 28.28
C ALA A 400 -13.06 0.27 28.84
N GLN A 401 -13.64 -0.51 29.74
CA GLN A 401 -14.89 -0.16 30.42
C GLN A 401 -14.77 1.11 31.25
N ARG A 402 -13.64 1.36 31.93
CA ARG A 402 -13.40 2.64 32.62
C ARG A 402 -13.45 3.83 31.65
N GLN A 403 -12.82 3.71 30.48
CA GLN A 403 -12.88 4.74 29.44
C GLN A 403 -14.32 4.99 28.97
N ILE A 404 -15.14 3.94 28.90
CA ILE A 404 -16.55 4.03 28.55
C ILE A 404 -17.36 4.75 29.65
N TYR A 405 -17.17 4.36 30.91
CA TYR A 405 -17.86 5.00 32.04
C TYR A 405 -17.46 6.46 32.26
N GLU A 406 -16.24 6.84 31.90
CA GLU A 406 -15.78 8.23 31.89
C GLU A 406 -16.32 9.05 30.70
N GLY A 407 -16.94 8.39 29.71
CA GLY A 407 -17.53 9.04 28.54
C GLY A 407 -16.52 9.38 27.44
N ASN A 408 -15.30 8.80 27.48
CA ASN A 408 -14.27 9.03 26.46
C ASN A 408 -14.56 8.26 25.15
N THR A 409 -15.34 7.19 25.24
CA THR A 409 -15.76 6.30 24.14
C THR A 409 -17.06 5.56 24.53
N TYR A 410 -17.78 4.97 23.57
CA TYR A 410 -19.00 4.17 23.80
C TYR A 410 -18.77 2.68 23.57
N GLU A 411 -17.90 2.35 22.61
CA GLU A 411 -17.48 1.00 22.25
C GLU A 411 -16.01 1.03 21.89
N VAL A 412 -15.29 -0.05 22.20
CA VAL A 412 -13.89 -0.25 21.82
C VAL A 412 -13.72 -1.64 21.22
N CYS A 413 -13.25 -1.75 19.98
CA CYS A 413 -12.89 -3.03 19.38
C CYS A 413 -11.47 -3.42 19.82
N LEU A 414 -11.37 -4.07 20.98
CA LEU A 414 -10.10 -4.48 21.60
C LEU A 414 -9.55 -5.74 20.93
N THR A 415 -8.26 -5.75 20.62
CA THR A 415 -7.64 -6.85 19.87
C THR A 415 -6.44 -7.49 20.56
N THR A 416 -6.22 -8.76 20.24
CA THR A 416 -5.03 -9.55 20.54
C THR A 416 -4.48 -10.18 19.25
N GLU A 417 -3.35 -10.85 19.31
CA GLU A 417 -2.73 -11.51 18.14
C GLU A 417 -2.18 -12.87 18.52
N LEU A 418 -2.33 -13.81 17.60
CA LEU A 418 -1.60 -15.07 17.59
C LEU A 418 -0.45 -14.97 16.61
N THR A 419 0.75 -15.33 17.05
CA THR A 419 1.95 -15.38 16.20
C THR A 419 2.59 -16.75 16.21
N ALA A 420 3.24 -17.12 15.11
CA ALA A 420 4.05 -18.32 15.03
C ALA A 420 5.21 -18.17 14.06
N ILE A 421 6.24 -19.00 14.21
CA ILE A 421 7.35 -19.12 13.27
C ILE A 421 7.32 -20.52 12.67
N ALA A 422 7.37 -20.61 11.35
CA ALA A 422 7.39 -21.87 10.61
C ALA A 422 8.52 -21.87 9.59
N ALA A 423 9.47 -22.81 9.73
CA ALA A 423 10.59 -22.95 8.80
C ALA A 423 10.15 -23.38 7.39
N GLN A 424 9.10 -24.20 7.30
CA GLN A 424 8.49 -24.64 6.06
C GLN A 424 6.98 -24.45 6.17
N TYR A 425 6.42 -23.60 5.30
CA TYR A 425 5.00 -23.29 5.29
C TYR A 425 4.58 -22.83 3.90
N SER A 426 3.34 -23.15 3.51
CA SER A 426 2.74 -22.67 2.28
C SER A 426 1.54 -21.79 2.61
N PRO A 427 1.68 -20.45 2.58
CA PRO A 427 0.55 -19.53 2.79
C PRO A 427 -0.58 -19.75 1.78
N PHE A 428 -0.25 -20.14 0.55
CA PHE A 428 -1.26 -20.45 -0.46
C PHE A 428 -2.04 -21.73 -0.15
N GLU A 429 -1.40 -22.79 0.36
CA GLU A 429 -2.12 -23.98 0.82
C GLU A 429 -3.01 -23.66 2.04
N ALA A 430 -2.51 -22.83 2.97
CA ALA A 430 -3.32 -22.33 4.10
C ALA A 430 -4.59 -21.63 3.60
N TYR A 431 -4.46 -20.75 2.61
CA TYR A 431 -5.59 -20.12 1.95
C TYR A 431 -6.56 -21.12 1.31
N CYS A 432 -6.05 -22.11 0.57
CA CYS A 432 -6.87 -23.15 -0.05
C CYS A 432 -7.69 -23.98 0.96
N ARG A 433 -7.13 -24.25 2.14
CA ARG A 433 -7.86 -24.89 3.25
C ARG A 433 -8.90 -23.95 3.86
N MET A 434 -8.52 -22.70 4.11
CA MET A 434 -9.42 -21.68 4.68
C MET A 434 -10.65 -21.44 3.79
N ARG A 435 -10.44 -21.18 2.49
CA ARG A 435 -11.53 -20.92 1.52
C ARG A 435 -12.54 -22.06 1.43
N THR A 436 -12.08 -23.30 1.58
CA THR A 436 -12.94 -24.50 1.54
C THR A 436 -13.74 -24.63 2.84
N SER A 437 -13.11 -24.37 3.99
CA SER A 437 -13.73 -24.52 5.31
C SER A 437 -14.78 -23.45 5.62
N SER A 438 -14.61 -22.23 5.09
CA SER A 438 -15.48 -21.09 5.39
C SER A 438 -15.58 -20.16 4.18
N PRO A 439 -16.45 -20.50 3.19
CA PRO A 439 -16.70 -19.66 2.03
C PRO A 439 -17.18 -18.27 2.44
N ALA A 440 -16.63 -17.24 1.81
CA ALA A 440 -16.89 -15.83 2.10
C ALA A 440 -17.06 -15.00 0.82
N PRO A 441 -17.80 -13.87 0.87
CA PRO A 441 -17.98 -12.98 -0.28
C PRO A 441 -16.71 -12.22 -0.69
N PHE A 442 -15.81 -11.95 0.26
CA PHE A 442 -14.59 -11.15 0.04
C PHE A 442 -13.31 -11.91 0.40
N ALA A 443 -13.27 -13.21 0.09
CA ALA A 443 -12.05 -14.00 0.27
C ALA A 443 -10.95 -13.49 -0.68
N HIS A 444 -9.71 -13.52 -0.23
CA HIS A 444 -8.59 -13.08 -1.07
C HIS A 444 -7.28 -13.73 -0.67
N TYR A 445 -6.42 -13.90 -1.67
CA TYR A 445 -5.01 -14.20 -1.51
C TYR A 445 -4.18 -13.09 -2.14
N LEU A 446 -3.26 -12.50 -1.38
CA LEU A 446 -2.30 -11.52 -1.89
C LEU A 446 -0.88 -12.07 -1.75
N ARG A 447 -0.07 -11.89 -2.78
CA ARG A 447 1.39 -11.98 -2.72
C ARG A 447 1.96 -10.60 -3.01
N MET A 448 2.72 -10.06 -2.05
CA MET A 448 3.27 -8.71 -2.05
C MET A 448 4.76 -8.77 -1.68
N GLY A 449 5.55 -9.47 -2.50
CA GLY A 449 6.97 -9.71 -2.25
C GLY A 449 7.18 -10.57 -1.00
N GLY A 450 7.71 -9.96 0.07
CA GLY A 450 8.00 -10.64 1.34
C GLY A 450 6.76 -10.96 2.19
N THR A 451 5.58 -10.45 1.84
CA THR A 451 4.33 -10.65 2.60
C THR A 451 3.28 -11.37 1.75
N GLU A 452 2.68 -12.41 2.31
CA GLU A 452 1.52 -13.10 1.74
C GLU A 452 0.32 -13.02 2.70
N VAL A 453 -0.88 -12.87 2.14
CA VAL A 453 -2.11 -12.65 2.92
C VAL A 453 -3.16 -13.66 2.48
N ALA A 454 -3.64 -14.48 3.40
CA ALA A 454 -4.69 -15.47 3.18
C ALA A 454 -5.93 -15.10 3.98
N SER A 455 -7.03 -14.74 3.30
CA SER A 455 -8.21 -14.17 3.95
C SER A 455 -9.52 -14.78 3.50
N ILE A 456 -10.44 -14.93 4.45
CA ILE A 456 -11.84 -15.33 4.25
C ILE A 456 -12.77 -14.28 4.88
N SER A 457 -12.50 -13.00 4.59
CA SER A 457 -13.26 -11.89 5.16
C SER A 457 -14.73 -11.90 4.71
N PRO A 458 -15.69 -11.82 5.65
CA PRO A 458 -17.11 -11.72 5.33
C PRO A 458 -17.57 -10.28 5.06
N GLU A 459 -16.76 -9.28 5.42
CA GLU A 459 -17.22 -7.91 5.64
C GLU A 459 -16.65 -6.95 4.59
N ARG A 460 -17.55 -6.26 3.89
CA ARG A 460 -17.18 -5.13 3.04
C ARG A 460 -16.89 -3.93 3.95
N PHE A 461 -15.68 -3.39 3.82
CA PHE A 461 -15.33 -2.11 4.42
C PHE A 461 -16.03 -0.98 3.67
N LEU A 462 -15.72 -0.82 2.39
CA LEU A 462 -16.25 0.27 1.57
C LEU A 462 -16.19 -0.09 0.08
N SER A 463 -17.32 0.06 -0.60
CA SER A 463 -17.38 0.11 -2.06
C SER A 463 -17.62 1.55 -2.51
N LEU A 464 -16.90 1.97 -3.55
CA LEU A 464 -17.04 3.25 -4.23
C LEU A 464 -17.33 2.96 -5.70
N GLY A 465 -18.50 3.38 -6.19
CA GLY A 465 -18.84 3.28 -7.61
C GLY A 465 -18.19 4.41 -8.42
N ALA A 466 -17.96 4.18 -9.72
CA ALA A 466 -17.42 5.18 -10.63
C ALA A 466 -18.25 6.48 -10.69
N THR A 467 -19.56 6.40 -10.41
CA THR A 467 -20.48 7.54 -10.33
C THR A 467 -20.54 8.19 -8.94
N GLY A 468 -19.70 7.75 -7.99
CA GLY A 468 -19.63 8.28 -6.63
C GLY A 468 -20.58 7.62 -5.63
N VAL A 469 -21.24 6.51 -5.96
CA VAL A 469 -22.08 5.77 -4.98
C VAL A 469 -21.18 5.09 -3.96
N LEU A 470 -21.36 5.39 -2.68
CA LEU A 470 -20.66 4.75 -1.55
C LEU A 470 -21.54 3.69 -0.90
N ARG A 471 -20.94 2.58 -0.48
CA ARG A 471 -21.61 1.54 0.32
C ARG A 471 -20.68 0.94 1.37
N ALA A 472 -21.12 0.92 2.62
CA ALA A 472 -20.47 0.19 3.72
C ALA A 472 -21.43 -0.85 4.32
N GLU A 473 -20.90 -2.01 4.73
CA GLU A 473 -21.71 -3.15 5.17
C GLU A 473 -21.20 -3.77 6.49
N PRO A 474 -21.27 -3.03 7.61
CA PRO A 474 -20.76 -3.50 8.89
C PRO A 474 -21.50 -4.74 9.40
N ILE A 475 -20.75 -5.62 10.05
CA ILE A 475 -21.27 -6.84 10.68
C ILE A 475 -21.12 -6.74 12.20
N LYS A 476 -22.19 -7.03 12.94
CA LYS A 476 -22.15 -7.22 14.40
C LYS A 476 -23.09 -8.36 14.75
N GLY A 477 -22.67 -9.21 15.69
CA GLY A 477 -23.41 -10.40 16.06
C GLY A 477 -23.32 -11.54 15.04
N THR A 478 -23.12 -12.75 15.57
CA THR A 478 -22.99 -13.97 14.76
C THR A 478 -23.58 -15.13 15.55
N ARG A 479 -24.25 -16.06 14.87
CA ARG A 479 -24.68 -17.34 15.42
C ARG A 479 -24.26 -18.47 14.47
N PRO A 480 -23.93 -19.67 14.97
CA PRO A 480 -23.70 -20.82 14.09
C PRO A 480 -24.98 -21.20 13.34
N ARG A 481 -24.84 -22.04 12.30
CA ARG A 481 -26.00 -22.74 11.73
C ARG A 481 -26.48 -23.84 12.67
N GLY A 482 -27.79 -24.04 12.72
CA GLY A 482 -28.39 -25.11 13.50
C GLY A 482 -28.19 -26.48 12.84
N THR A 483 -28.21 -27.54 13.65
CA THR A 483 -28.14 -28.93 13.17
C THR A 483 -29.49 -29.43 12.62
N SER A 484 -30.58 -28.75 12.97
CA SER A 484 -31.93 -28.96 12.45
C SER A 484 -32.53 -27.66 11.93
N VAL A 485 -33.56 -27.74 11.07
CA VAL A 485 -34.26 -26.55 10.55
C VAL A 485 -34.86 -25.71 11.68
N GLN A 486 -35.41 -26.36 12.70
CA GLN A 486 -36.02 -25.68 13.85
C GLN A 486 -34.97 -24.93 14.68
N GLU A 487 -33.84 -25.59 14.97
CA GLU A 487 -32.72 -24.96 15.69
C GLU A 487 -32.11 -23.81 14.87
N ASP A 488 -31.94 -24.00 13.56
CA ASP A 488 -31.38 -22.98 12.67
C ASP A 488 -32.26 -21.72 12.62
N GLN A 489 -33.58 -21.88 12.57
CA GLN A 489 -34.52 -20.76 12.65
C GLN A 489 -34.54 -20.12 14.04
N ALA A 490 -34.41 -20.90 15.12
CA ALA A 490 -34.32 -20.37 16.47
C ALA A 490 -33.07 -19.50 16.66
N LEU A 491 -31.90 -19.97 16.20
CA LEU A 491 -30.63 -19.22 16.24
C LEU A 491 -30.71 -17.95 15.38
N LYS A 492 -31.35 -18.03 14.21
CA LYS A 492 -31.59 -16.86 13.36
C LYS A 492 -32.48 -15.83 14.05
N GLN A 493 -33.57 -16.27 14.68
CA GLN A 493 -34.50 -15.41 15.39
C GLN A 493 -33.88 -14.80 16.67
N ASP A 494 -33.08 -15.57 17.39
CA ASP A 494 -32.27 -15.10 18.53
C ASP A 494 -31.38 -13.93 18.10
N LEU A 495 -30.58 -14.11 17.04
CA LEU A 495 -29.74 -13.03 16.51
C LEU A 495 -30.56 -11.82 16.07
N ALA A 496 -31.69 -12.02 15.39
CA ALA A 496 -32.55 -10.93 14.91
C ALA A 496 -33.15 -10.08 16.04
N THR A 497 -33.34 -10.67 17.22
CA THR A 497 -34.02 -10.05 18.37
C THR A 497 -33.11 -9.72 19.55
N SER A 498 -31.84 -10.15 19.52
CA SER A 498 -30.84 -9.87 20.53
C SER A 498 -30.64 -8.35 20.74
N PRO A 499 -30.96 -7.81 21.93
CA PRO A 499 -30.77 -6.39 22.22
C PRO A 499 -29.30 -5.97 22.17
N LYS A 500 -28.38 -6.84 22.63
CA LYS A 500 -26.92 -6.61 22.60
C LYS A 500 -26.44 -6.43 21.15
N ASP A 501 -26.66 -7.45 20.31
CA ASP A 501 -26.15 -7.48 18.93
C ASP A 501 -26.73 -6.30 18.10
N ARG A 502 -28.01 -5.97 18.31
CA ARG A 502 -28.65 -4.83 17.64
C ARG A 502 -28.09 -3.49 18.10
N ALA A 503 -27.83 -3.32 19.40
CA ALA A 503 -27.28 -2.09 19.94
C ALA A 503 -25.88 -1.81 19.38
N GLU A 504 -25.00 -2.82 19.38
CA GLU A 504 -23.67 -2.73 18.75
C GLU A 504 -23.78 -2.40 17.26
N ASN A 505 -24.68 -3.07 16.53
CA ASN A 505 -24.84 -2.82 15.11
C ASN A 505 -25.33 -1.39 14.82
N ILE A 506 -26.31 -0.90 15.57
CA ILE A 506 -26.83 0.48 15.45
C ILE A 506 -25.74 1.51 15.75
N MET A 507 -24.92 1.27 16.78
CA MET A 507 -23.83 2.16 17.14
C MET A 507 -22.81 2.32 16.00
N ILE A 508 -22.42 1.20 15.36
CA ILE A 508 -21.53 1.25 14.19
C ILE A 508 -22.22 1.86 12.97
N VAL A 509 -23.52 1.64 12.78
CA VAL A 509 -24.27 2.31 11.72
C VAL A 509 -24.21 3.83 11.88
N ASP A 510 -24.38 4.35 13.10
CA ASP A 510 -24.29 5.80 13.33
C ASP A 510 -22.88 6.35 13.11
N LEU A 511 -21.83 5.61 13.49
CA LEU A 511 -20.45 5.97 13.17
C LEU A 511 -20.24 6.05 11.65
N LEU A 512 -20.64 5.02 10.90
CA LEU A 512 -20.44 5.00 9.45
C LEU A 512 -21.30 6.02 8.71
N ARG A 513 -22.49 6.36 9.24
CA ARG A 513 -23.28 7.47 8.71
C ARG A 513 -22.53 8.79 8.84
N ASN A 514 -21.84 9.02 9.95
CA ASN A 514 -20.99 10.19 10.12
C ASN A 514 -19.84 10.15 9.09
N ASP A 515 -19.08 9.06 9.04
CA ASP A 515 -17.92 8.91 8.16
C ASP A 515 -18.27 9.17 6.68
N LEU A 516 -19.35 8.56 6.19
CA LEU A 516 -19.78 8.72 4.79
C LEU A 516 -20.36 10.12 4.50
N SER A 517 -20.74 10.91 5.52
CA SER A 517 -21.39 12.21 5.33
C SER A 517 -20.44 13.33 4.91
N HIS A 518 -19.14 13.24 5.23
CA HIS A 518 -18.15 14.33 5.07
C HIS A 518 -18.08 14.87 3.62
N HIS A 519 -18.19 13.97 2.64
CA HIS A 519 -18.12 14.29 1.21
C HIS A 519 -19.38 13.91 0.43
N ALA A 520 -20.44 13.48 1.12
CA ALA A 520 -21.69 13.12 0.49
C ALA A 520 -22.51 14.36 0.07
N VAL A 521 -23.38 14.17 -0.92
CA VAL A 521 -24.49 15.09 -1.20
C VAL A 521 -25.38 15.15 0.05
N PRO A 522 -25.68 16.34 0.60
CA PRO A 522 -26.56 16.47 1.76
C PRO A 522 -27.88 15.72 1.57
N GLY A 523 -28.26 14.91 2.56
CA GLY A 523 -29.47 14.09 2.53
C GLY A 523 -29.37 12.77 1.75
N SER A 524 -28.23 12.46 1.11
CA SER A 524 -28.05 11.19 0.38
C SER A 524 -27.69 10.00 1.27
N VAL A 525 -27.15 10.25 2.47
CA VAL A 525 -26.78 9.20 3.43
C VAL A 525 -28.04 8.49 3.92
N ARG A 526 -28.17 7.20 3.63
CA ARG A 526 -29.34 6.38 4.00
C ARG A 526 -28.91 5.01 4.51
N VAL A 527 -29.65 4.49 5.48
CA VAL A 527 -29.51 3.10 5.93
C VAL A 527 -30.47 2.26 5.10
N ALA A 528 -29.97 1.61 4.06
CA ALA A 528 -30.77 0.81 3.14
C ALA A 528 -31.31 -0.47 3.80
N ARG A 529 -30.51 -1.05 4.71
CA ARG A 529 -30.86 -2.25 5.50
C ARG A 529 -30.32 -2.06 6.91
N LEU A 530 -31.17 -2.22 7.92
CA LEU A 530 -30.78 -2.07 9.32
C LEU A 530 -30.95 -3.40 10.06
N CYS A 531 -29.88 -3.88 10.69
CA CYS A 531 -29.83 -5.10 11.49
C CYS A 531 -30.44 -6.32 10.77
N ALA A 532 -30.17 -6.47 9.47
CA ALA A 532 -30.70 -7.57 8.67
C ALA A 532 -29.90 -8.85 8.92
N VAL A 533 -30.58 -9.96 9.19
CA VAL A 533 -29.89 -11.25 9.39
C VAL A 533 -29.69 -11.97 8.06
N GLU A 534 -28.44 -12.20 7.70
CA GLU A 534 -28.00 -12.96 6.52
C GLU A 534 -27.54 -14.35 6.95
N SER A 535 -27.87 -15.36 6.14
CA SER A 535 -27.52 -16.75 6.40
C SER A 535 -26.46 -17.20 5.40
N TYR A 536 -25.31 -17.63 5.91
CA TYR A 536 -24.18 -18.18 5.14
C TYR A 536 -24.06 -19.70 5.37
N ALA A 537 -23.05 -20.31 4.75
CA ALA A 537 -22.81 -21.76 4.85
C ALA A 537 -22.65 -22.24 6.30
N THR A 538 -21.93 -21.49 7.15
CA THR A 538 -21.55 -21.92 8.51
C THR A 538 -22.12 -21.05 9.62
N VAL A 539 -22.65 -19.86 9.30
CA VAL A 539 -23.16 -18.90 10.30
C VAL A 539 -24.35 -18.07 9.80
N HIS A 540 -25.12 -17.52 10.74
CA HIS A 540 -25.96 -16.34 10.55
C HIS A 540 -25.22 -15.10 11.02
N GLN A 541 -25.32 -13.98 10.30
CA GLN A 541 -24.69 -12.70 10.68
C GLN A 541 -25.70 -11.56 10.58
N MET A 542 -25.62 -10.60 11.49
CA MET A 542 -26.41 -9.37 11.39
C MET A 542 -25.58 -8.28 10.68
N VAL A 543 -26.15 -7.81 9.58
CA VAL A 543 -25.52 -6.89 8.63
C VAL A 543 -26.41 -5.67 8.46
N SER A 544 -25.80 -4.48 8.44
CA SER A 544 -26.47 -3.26 7.99
C SER A 544 -25.83 -2.76 6.71
N THR A 545 -26.59 -2.05 5.89
CA THR A 545 -26.10 -1.45 4.64
C THR A 545 -26.33 0.05 4.71
N ILE A 546 -25.25 0.82 4.63
CA ILE A 546 -25.28 2.28 4.59
C ILE A 546 -24.84 2.71 3.19
N ASP A 547 -25.70 3.46 2.50
CA ASP A 547 -25.42 4.06 1.20
C ASP A 547 -25.22 5.57 1.35
N ALA A 548 -24.37 6.15 0.51
CA ALA A 548 -24.29 7.60 0.31
C ALA A 548 -23.95 7.91 -1.15
N GLN A 549 -24.16 9.15 -1.58
CA GLN A 549 -23.73 9.62 -2.89
C GLN A 549 -22.67 10.70 -2.70
N LEU A 550 -21.47 10.52 -3.23
CA LEU A 550 -20.45 11.56 -3.26
C LEU A 550 -20.92 12.77 -4.06
N ARG A 551 -20.58 13.96 -3.54
CA ARG A 551 -20.85 15.23 -4.23
C ARG A 551 -20.02 15.40 -5.50
N ASP A 552 -18.86 14.75 -5.56
CA ASP A 552 -17.96 14.69 -6.71
C ASP A 552 -17.20 13.35 -6.67
N PRO A 553 -17.27 12.50 -7.72
CA PRO A 553 -16.48 11.27 -7.79
C PRO A 553 -14.96 11.48 -7.65
N ALA A 554 -14.44 12.67 -7.95
CA ALA A 554 -13.03 13.00 -7.72
C ALA A 554 -12.64 13.03 -6.23
N LEU A 555 -13.64 12.99 -5.33
CA LEU A 555 -13.42 12.92 -3.88
C LEU A 555 -13.29 11.50 -3.33
N SER A 556 -13.17 10.49 -4.20
CA SER A 556 -13.13 9.07 -3.78
C SER A 556 -11.97 8.75 -2.83
N ALA A 557 -10.79 9.32 -3.06
CA ALA A 557 -9.64 9.14 -2.17
C ALA A 557 -9.88 9.76 -0.78
N GLN A 558 -10.48 10.95 -0.69
CA GLN A 558 -10.84 11.56 0.59
C GLN A 558 -11.97 10.79 1.28
N ALA A 559 -12.97 10.31 0.55
CA ALA A 559 -14.04 9.50 1.11
C ALA A 559 -13.51 8.21 1.74
N LEU A 560 -12.55 7.56 1.08
CA LEU A 560 -11.84 6.40 1.62
C LEU A 560 -11.06 6.77 2.89
N ARG A 561 -10.37 7.92 2.90
CA ARG A 561 -9.63 8.43 4.08
C ARG A 561 -10.54 8.68 5.28
N GLU A 562 -11.66 9.38 5.11
CA GLU A 562 -12.59 9.70 6.21
C GLU A 562 -13.25 8.43 6.77
N ALA A 563 -13.55 7.45 5.91
CA ALA A 563 -14.08 6.16 6.32
C ALA A 563 -13.05 5.27 7.01
N PHE A 564 -11.76 5.46 6.77
CA PHE A 564 -10.70 4.60 7.30
C PHE A 564 -10.29 4.97 8.75
N PRO A 565 -9.92 4.00 9.60
CA PRO A 565 -10.07 2.55 9.44
C PRO A 565 -11.54 2.09 9.55
N PRO A 566 -11.85 0.82 9.20
CA PRO A 566 -13.19 0.25 9.36
C PRO A 566 -13.78 0.50 10.75
N GLY A 567 -14.99 1.06 10.79
CA GLY A 567 -15.69 1.41 12.04
C GLY A 567 -15.91 0.21 12.98
N SER A 568 -16.21 -0.96 12.40
CA SER A 568 -16.40 -2.23 13.13
C SER A 568 -15.15 -2.71 13.86
N MET A 569 -13.97 -2.26 13.44
CA MET A 569 -12.66 -2.63 13.98
C MET A 569 -12.00 -1.51 14.80
N THR A 570 -12.72 -0.43 15.08
CA THR A 570 -12.23 0.69 15.90
C THR A 570 -13.14 0.87 17.10
N GLY A 571 -14.24 1.60 16.93
CA GLY A 571 -15.22 1.96 17.96
C GLY A 571 -15.63 3.42 17.80
N ALA A 572 -16.44 3.92 18.72
CA ALA A 572 -17.10 5.23 18.57
C ALA A 572 -16.96 6.07 19.86
N PRO A 573 -16.61 7.37 19.79
CA PRO A 573 -16.20 8.13 18.59
C PRO A 573 -14.82 7.73 18.05
N LYS A 574 -14.70 7.50 16.73
CA LYS A 574 -13.51 6.87 16.09
C LYS A 574 -12.16 7.44 16.53
N LEU A 575 -12.00 8.77 16.50
CA LEU A 575 -10.70 9.41 16.77
C LEU A 575 -10.22 9.20 18.22
N SER A 576 -11.10 9.40 19.21
CA SER A 576 -10.72 9.18 20.62
C SER A 576 -10.53 7.69 20.89
N THR A 577 -11.38 6.83 20.34
CA THR A 577 -11.26 5.38 20.50
C THR A 577 -9.93 4.83 19.96
N MET A 578 -9.45 5.32 18.82
CA MET A 578 -8.15 4.87 18.27
C MET A 578 -6.96 5.22 19.17
N GLN A 579 -7.00 6.37 19.85
CA GLN A 579 -5.96 6.77 20.82
C GLN A 579 -6.02 5.90 22.08
N ILE A 580 -7.24 5.62 22.55
CA ILE A 580 -7.46 4.70 23.68
C ILE A 580 -6.96 3.29 23.34
N LEU A 581 -7.20 2.82 22.12
CA LEU A 581 -6.72 1.52 21.64
C LEU A 581 -5.19 1.43 21.65
N ASP A 582 -4.48 2.48 21.23
CA ASP A 582 -3.02 2.51 21.30
C ASP A 582 -2.49 2.26 22.72
N GLU A 583 -3.18 2.78 23.74
CA GLU A 583 -2.81 2.56 25.14
C GLU A 583 -3.25 1.20 25.69
N LEU A 584 -4.44 0.72 25.29
CA LEU A 584 -4.99 -0.57 25.73
C LEU A 584 -4.23 -1.75 25.12
N GLU A 585 -3.73 -1.58 23.89
CA GLU A 585 -2.99 -2.61 23.15
C GLU A 585 -1.48 -2.52 23.34
N ASP A 586 -1.04 -1.73 24.34
CA ASP A 586 0.36 -1.53 24.70
C ASP A 586 1.21 -1.04 23.52
N ARG A 587 0.61 -0.22 22.64
CA ARG A 587 1.17 0.32 21.40
C ARG A 587 1.64 -0.75 20.40
N ARG A 588 1.13 -1.97 20.53
CA ARG A 588 1.36 -3.02 19.53
C ARG A 588 0.61 -2.67 18.25
N GLU A 589 1.34 -2.62 17.15
CA GLU A 589 0.76 -2.40 15.83
C GLU A 589 -0.12 -3.57 15.41
N ARG A 590 -1.29 -3.29 14.84
CA ARG A 590 -2.14 -4.33 14.23
C ARG A 590 -1.67 -4.70 12.82
N GLY A 591 -0.93 -3.79 12.18
CA GLY A 591 -0.48 -3.91 10.80
C GLY A 591 -1.63 -4.15 9.83
N LEU A 592 -1.62 -5.25 9.06
CA LEU A 592 -2.71 -5.51 8.10
C LEU A 592 -4.05 -5.82 8.78
N TYR A 593 -4.05 -6.47 9.95
CA TYR A 593 -5.28 -6.79 10.66
C TYR A 593 -6.04 -5.52 11.06
N SER A 594 -7.37 -5.53 10.98
CA SER A 594 -8.21 -4.33 11.12
C SER A 594 -8.02 -3.26 10.04
N GLY A 595 -7.18 -3.50 9.04
CA GLY A 595 -7.05 -2.68 7.84
C GLY A 595 -8.08 -3.03 6.77
N ALA A 596 -7.74 -2.77 5.51
CA ALA A 596 -8.56 -3.07 4.35
C ALA A 596 -7.77 -3.69 3.19
N VAL A 597 -8.37 -4.61 2.44
CA VAL A 597 -7.81 -5.21 1.22
C VAL A 597 -8.81 -5.10 0.09
N GLY A 598 -8.34 -4.74 -1.11
CA GLY A 598 -9.20 -4.55 -2.26
C GLY A 598 -8.48 -4.05 -3.49
N TYR A 599 -9.22 -3.34 -4.34
CA TYR A 599 -8.71 -2.79 -5.58
C TYR A 599 -9.27 -1.39 -5.87
N LEU A 600 -8.54 -0.65 -6.72
CA LEU A 600 -9.02 0.54 -7.41
C LEU A 600 -9.26 0.15 -8.88
N GLY A 601 -10.49 0.30 -9.34
CA GLY A 601 -10.93 -0.01 -10.70
C GLY A 601 -10.46 1.05 -11.69
N ALA A 602 -10.21 0.65 -12.94
CA ALA A 602 -9.79 1.56 -14.00
C ALA A 602 -10.85 2.59 -14.41
N ASP A 603 -12.12 2.36 -14.04
CA ASP A 603 -13.22 3.30 -14.19
C ASP A 603 -13.34 4.31 -13.03
N GLY A 604 -12.47 4.19 -12.03
CA GLY A 604 -12.52 4.96 -10.79
C GLY A 604 -13.39 4.35 -9.69
N SER A 605 -13.97 3.17 -9.91
CA SER A 605 -14.59 2.39 -8.83
C SER A 605 -13.55 1.84 -7.85
N ALA A 606 -13.99 1.36 -6.70
CA ALA A 606 -13.16 0.60 -5.76
C ALA A 606 -14.04 -0.31 -4.91
N ASP A 607 -13.48 -1.42 -4.43
CA ASP A 607 -14.14 -2.28 -3.45
C ASP A 607 -13.09 -2.81 -2.48
N PHE A 608 -13.32 -2.60 -1.18
CA PHE A 608 -12.43 -2.98 -0.11
C PHE A 608 -13.19 -3.80 0.93
N SER A 609 -12.56 -4.87 1.38
CA SER A 609 -12.99 -5.71 2.50
C SER A 609 -12.19 -5.40 3.75
N VAL A 610 -12.80 -5.60 4.92
CA VAL A 610 -12.11 -5.51 6.21
C VAL A 610 -11.13 -6.67 6.34
N VAL A 611 -9.93 -6.43 6.87
CA VAL A 611 -8.96 -7.50 7.14
C VAL A 611 -9.24 -8.17 8.48
N ILE A 612 -10.12 -9.18 8.43
CA ILE A 612 -10.50 -10.06 9.54
C ILE A 612 -10.57 -11.50 9.05
N ARG A 613 -10.37 -12.47 9.97
CA ARG A 613 -10.23 -13.90 9.62
C ARG A 613 -9.15 -14.10 8.55
N THR A 614 -8.01 -13.45 8.79
CA THR A 614 -6.91 -13.33 7.85
C THR A 614 -5.62 -13.79 8.50
N LEU A 615 -4.91 -14.70 7.82
CA LEU A 615 -3.54 -15.06 8.15
C LEU A 615 -2.59 -14.18 7.33
N VAL A 616 -1.72 -13.45 8.01
CA VAL A 616 -0.65 -12.66 7.39
C VAL A 616 0.66 -13.40 7.59
N CYS A 617 1.39 -13.63 6.50
CA CYS A 617 2.62 -14.40 6.46
C CYS A 617 3.76 -13.51 5.97
N ASP A 618 4.71 -13.18 6.83
CA ASP A 618 5.89 -12.40 6.47
C ASP A 618 7.12 -13.32 6.38
N ARG A 619 7.93 -13.16 5.32
CA ARG A 619 9.19 -13.87 5.17
C ARG A 619 10.16 -13.48 6.27
N THR A 620 10.79 -14.47 6.89
CA THR A 620 11.85 -14.26 7.87
C THR A 620 13.22 -14.24 7.20
N PRO A 621 14.25 -13.62 7.79
CA PRO A 621 15.59 -13.53 7.19
C PRO A 621 16.27 -14.89 6.90
N ASP A 622 15.88 -15.94 7.62
CA ASP A 622 16.34 -17.32 7.45
C ASP A 622 15.54 -18.11 6.38
N GLY A 623 14.62 -17.45 5.67
CA GLY A 623 13.84 -18.03 4.57
C GLY A 623 12.54 -18.71 4.99
N GLY A 624 12.24 -18.77 6.29
CA GLY A 624 10.97 -19.26 6.83
C GLY A 624 9.85 -18.22 6.76
N TRP A 625 8.84 -18.41 7.61
CA TRP A 625 7.65 -17.55 7.71
C TRP A 625 7.31 -17.20 9.15
N LYS A 626 6.99 -15.93 9.37
CA LYS A 626 6.28 -15.43 10.55
C LYS A 626 4.81 -15.33 10.21
N LEU A 627 3.99 -16.07 10.94
CA LEU A 627 2.54 -16.10 10.77
C LEU A 627 1.90 -15.21 11.84
N CYS A 628 0.95 -14.37 11.44
CA CYS A 628 0.20 -13.46 12.30
C CYS A 628 -1.30 -13.61 12.04
N LEU A 629 -2.07 -13.80 13.11
CA LEU A 629 -3.53 -13.85 13.09
C LEU A 629 -4.08 -12.92 14.17
N GLY A 630 -4.68 -11.81 13.76
CA GLY A 630 -5.35 -10.88 14.66
C GLY A 630 -6.72 -11.37 15.09
N LEU A 631 -7.07 -11.13 16.34
CA LEU A 631 -8.34 -11.53 16.96
C LEU A 631 -8.88 -10.39 17.83
N GLY A 632 -10.19 -10.33 18.05
CA GLY A 632 -10.77 -9.30 18.91
C GLY A 632 -12.29 -9.27 18.92
N GLY A 633 -12.81 -8.34 19.70
CA GLY A 633 -14.24 -8.18 19.95
C GLY A 633 -14.58 -6.75 20.37
N ALA A 634 -15.86 -6.42 20.29
CA ALA A 634 -16.37 -5.13 20.73
C ALA A 634 -16.57 -5.17 22.25
N ILE A 635 -15.99 -4.20 22.94
CA ILE A 635 -16.15 -4.01 24.38
C ILE A 635 -17.10 -2.85 24.59
N THR A 636 -18.20 -3.13 25.30
CA THR A 636 -19.19 -2.15 25.74
C THR A 636 -19.22 -2.07 27.26
N ALA A 637 -20.01 -1.15 27.82
CA ALA A 637 -20.21 -1.05 29.26
C ALA A 637 -20.75 -2.36 29.87
N ASP A 638 -21.55 -3.10 29.10
CA ASP A 638 -22.23 -4.34 29.54
C ASP A 638 -21.43 -5.62 29.21
N SER A 639 -20.27 -5.51 28.58
CA SER A 639 -19.44 -6.66 28.24
C SER A 639 -18.99 -7.44 29.48
N VAL A 640 -19.12 -8.77 29.43
CA VAL A 640 -18.64 -9.68 30.48
C VAL A 640 -17.26 -10.20 30.07
N ALA A 641 -16.24 -9.90 30.88
CA ALA A 641 -14.85 -10.15 30.50
C ALA A 641 -14.52 -11.62 30.15
N GLN A 642 -15.21 -12.59 30.76
CA GLN A 642 -15.06 -14.00 30.39
C GLN A 642 -15.64 -14.27 29.00
N ASP A 643 -16.88 -13.84 28.75
CA ASP A 643 -17.57 -14.09 27.49
C ASP A 643 -16.79 -13.49 26.30
N GLU A 644 -16.22 -12.29 26.47
CA GLU A 644 -15.41 -11.64 25.43
C GLU A 644 -14.09 -12.39 25.15
N TRP A 645 -13.46 -12.98 26.18
CA TRP A 645 -12.28 -13.83 25.99
C TRP A 645 -12.65 -15.14 25.28
N ASP A 646 -13.77 -15.75 25.66
CA ASP A 646 -14.28 -16.96 25.02
C ASP A 646 -14.68 -16.68 23.56
N GLU A 647 -15.17 -15.48 23.25
CA GLU A 647 -15.46 -15.02 21.89
C GLU A 647 -14.18 -14.88 21.04
N VAL A 648 -13.08 -14.34 21.60
CA VAL A 648 -11.76 -14.30 20.95
C VAL A 648 -11.31 -15.71 20.53
N ILE A 649 -11.41 -16.67 21.46
CA ILE A 649 -11.07 -18.07 21.17
C ILE A 649 -11.99 -18.62 20.08
N THR A 650 -13.31 -18.45 20.22
CA THR A 650 -14.31 -18.98 19.28
C THR A 650 -14.11 -18.45 17.86
N LYS A 651 -13.82 -17.15 17.70
CA LYS A 651 -13.53 -16.52 16.39
C LYS A 651 -12.26 -17.05 15.74
N SER A 652 -11.30 -17.53 16.53
CA SER A 652 -10.06 -18.11 16.02
C SER A 652 -10.23 -19.52 15.45
N VAL A 653 -11.20 -20.29 15.98
CA VAL A 653 -11.36 -21.74 15.68
C VAL A 653 -11.49 -22.00 14.19
N GLY A 654 -12.26 -21.17 13.47
CA GLY A 654 -12.49 -21.34 12.04
C GLY A 654 -11.19 -21.29 11.23
N VAL A 655 -10.34 -20.30 11.50
CA VAL A 655 -9.04 -20.17 10.83
C VAL A 655 -8.09 -21.27 11.33
N LEU A 656 -7.90 -21.41 12.64
CA LEU A 656 -6.92 -22.34 13.21
C LEU A 656 -7.19 -23.79 12.81
N SER A 657 -8.45 -24.22 12.76
CA SER A 657 -8.81 -25.58 12.34
C SER A 657 -8.44 -25.84 10.87
N ALA A 658 -8.63 -24.86 9.99
CA ALA A 658 -8.21 -24.97 8.59
C ALA A 658 -6.68 -25.09 8.46
N LEU A 659 -5.94 -24.49 9.40
CA LEU A 659 -4.47 -24.59 9.49
C LEU A 659 -3.99 -25.84 10.25
N GLY A 660 -4.90 -26.74 10.67
CA GLY A 660 -4.55 -27.90 11.49
C GLY A 660 -4.02 -27.56 12.90
N SER A 661 -4.26 -26.32 13.34
CA SER A 661 -3.71 -25.73 14.56
C SER A 661 -4.81 -25.50 15.61
N LYS A 662 -4.43 -25.18 16.85
CA LYS A 662 -5.38 -24.90 17.96
C LYS A 662 -5.02 -23.59 18.65
N PHE A 663 -6.00 -23.01 19.35
CA PHE A 663 -5.73 -21.83 20.17
C PHE A 663 -4.72 -22.22 21.28
N PRO A 664 -3.69 -21.39 21.55
CA PRO A 664 -2.73 -21.70 22.60
C PRO A 664 -3.39 -21.71 23.96
N HIS A 665 -3.26 -22.83 24.68
CA HIS A 665 -3.57 -22.85 26.09
C HIS A 665 -2.34 -22.41 26.88
N PRO A 666 -2.48 -21.56 27.91
CA PRO A 666 -1.35 -21.25 28.79
C PRO A 666 -0.81 -22.58 29.31
N ALA A 667 0.48 -22.83 29.10
CA ALA A 667 1.12 -24.03 29.58
C ALA A 667 0.79 -24.14 31.07
N VAL A 668 0.07 -25.20 31.47
CA VAL A 668 0.03 -25.62 32.86
C VAL A 668 1.50 -25.87 33.17
N THR A 669 2.14 -24.96 33.89
CA THR A 669 3.46 -25.18 34.47
C THR A 669 3.36 -26.49 35.22
N ALA A 670 3.89 -27.55 34.60
CA ALA A 670 3.97 -28.86 35.22
C ALA A 670 4.77 -28.66 36.49
N GLY A 671 4.06 -28.72 37.61
CA GLY A 671 4.61 -28.44 38.91
C GLY A 671 5.76 -29.38 39.24
N LYS A 672 6.72 -28.84 39.99
CA LYS A 672 7.43 -29.53 41.08
C LYS A 672 7.79 -30.99 40.79
N GLN A 673 8.98 -31.22 40.28
CA GLN A 673 9.86 -32.25 40.86
C GLN A 673 10.75 -31.47 41.86
N ARG A 674 10.63 -31.54 43.21
CA ARG A 674 10.76 -32.71 44.11
C ARG A 674 11.77 -33.67 43.49
N ARG A 675 13.08 -33.58 43.74
CA ARG A 675 13.83 -33.46 45.02
C ARG A 675 15.23 -32.92 44.78
#